data_AF-A0A1F2T469-F1
#
_entry.id   AF-A0A1F2T469-F1
#
_cell.length_a   1.000
_cell.length_b   1.000
_cell.length_c   1.000
_cell.angle_alpha   90.00
_cell.angle_beta   90.00
_cell.angle_gamma   90.00
#
_symmetry.space_group_name_H-M   'P 1'
#
loop_
_entity.id
_entity.type
_entity.pdbx_description
1 polymer ?
#
loop_
_entity_poly.entity_id
_entity_poly.type
_entity_poly.pdbx_seq_one_letter_code
_entity_poly.pdbx_strand_id
1 'polypeptide(L)'
;MLGEGLAAGLTNFSLFDDDQRESFAAQMARQMNVDFPQPLFQPPGVGEAPGFPRLPVRLPFDQQTTVLRQFPPTAPFANLSVPGLTLADALTRRPTSPLIHSDDAKQTVVNFVLGTPALLQGGHASLPTALEYALRQQPTFAVVELGYAEILEAATAAHAGLLPEVAAFRAQYAEILAVLRAAQCEVLVTTIPDPMDTAHFSAIEAASRVVKLPAAAIRSAYGLQSHDRITVNGLMEIGYQVICKRIDRLPDGSILRGDTAAEMSNRVAALNKAISAVAGEHRAAVADLHGVFRRVREQGVVVGPKTLTADFLGGFYSLNGYYPGRTGQALIANRLLEVVNRTYDTRFEPIDLGRTLRADAVAAYQAPVGPAFRTWPGRLASVGYNVQFVVALLGIVGGMILGGLRRKKTARPPASGSDPSRWTLQLPPGLEQVLPLNAESSYYGDALRPVHTADEKEAEFGLTGKLLFGGLALLNSRLHGSVRIKFYPPVNNIAHFEVTHPKGLKGDDGRLSAPQFYKLPALQHQVMDGTDRLSSGDLNLITGEVTNLQYNLFFLNSAILALAAVNPALPKDPLKFPGEYGSAWAKFEQRPDGKLDYTSYATTFVPLSVLGAPVRFPLPFASPNGSTASIPSDGSALHPHIHVSTKAPEGAEPDADVPELPVNTIREFTASVHNNSCGNEFSLSAPELGGPATVRSHLAGRFQIQFGERFGDAVTIAVLALPPGGLLTTLPQSPIAAAFKSRIPDSLMGHNEPLPFPKRTYSVDAVAYLDDPLDVAVGSVNVKTGKVIGQFLRRGMITANWLLAMIRLEGRIPKDTFAFRGPASFERGVNGQLVFRYDGTLHLPFPEGFTFPAPDLTNGFIIGPNSALDPFLRFQAMSVPGSPHVAKSGGAARVAASSGDEFSYSYDIPTGAGSASFEYTNHTKSATFRMQGLLWVGCLNSRTSSAAAGDYDTITFSGYGTWSTDASAHVASVQVSTSPRFPYVSILIDGGVTSNVNTRPANIEDTMP
;
A
#
# COMPACT_ATOMS: atom_id res chain seq x y z
N MET A 1 20.54 -14.61 19.00
CA MET A 1 19.82 -15.44 18.01
C MET A 1 20.44 -15.19 16.64
N LEU A 2 20.91 -16.25 15.99
CA LEU A 2 21.29 -16.26 14.57
C LEU A 2 20.21 -17.08 13.85
N GLY A 3 19.51 -16.49 12.88
CA GLY A 3 18.44 -17.22 12.20
C GLY A 3 17.86 -16.54 10.97
N GLU A 4 16.76 -17.09 10.46
CA GLU A 4 16.13 -16.63 9.22
C GLU A 4 14.71 -16.04 9.48
N GLY A 5 13.77 -16.14 8.54
CA GLY A 5 12.40 -15.61 8.69
C GLY A 5 11.62 -16.17 9.88
N LEU A 6 11.75 -17.46 10.20
CA LEU A 6 11.07 -18.11 11.33
C LEU A 6 11.51 -17.50 12.67
N ALA A 7 12.82 -17.36 12.88
CA ALA A 7 13.41 -16.73 14.06
C ALA A 7 13.28 -15.19 14.10
N ALA A 8 13.14 -14.54 12.95
CA ALA A 8 12.81 -13.12 12.87
C ALA A 8 11.37 -12.86 13.35
N GLY A 9 10.46 -13.81 13.13
CA GLY A 9 9.03 -13.66 13.36
C GLY A 9 8.26 -13.21 12.12
N LEU A 10 8.70 -13.60 10.92
CA LEU A 10 7.92 -13.40 9.70
C LEU A 10 6.63 -14.23 9.79
N THR A 11 5.46 -13.62 9.58
CA THR A 11 4.21 -14.35 9.33
C THR A 11 3.89 -14.31 7.85
N ASN A 12 2.85 -13.59 7.41
CA ASN A 12 2.27 -13.67 6.07
C ASN A 12 3.29 -13.40 4.95
N PHE A 13 3.72 -12.15 4.76
CA PHE A 13 4.53 -11.73 3.60
C PHE A 13 5.66 -10.74 3.92
N SER A 14 5.64 -10.08 5.07
CA SER A 14 6.59 -9.05 5.50
C SER A 14 6.80 -9.05 7.02
N LEU A 15 7.91 -8.46 7.49
CA LEU A 15 8.35 -8.47 8.89
C LEU A 15 7.96 -7.17 9.60
N PHE A 16 7.08 -7.24 10.60
CA PHE A 16 6.65 -6.09 11.40
C PHE A 16 6.45 -6.46 12.89
N ASP A 17 6.46 -5.45 13.77
CA ASP A 17 6.83 -5.64 15.17
C ASP A 17 5.85 -6.44 16.01
N ASP A 18 4.55 -6.36 15.73
CA ASP A 18 3.50 -7.15 16.40
C ASP A 18 3.79 -8.66 16.34
N ASP A 19 4.38 -9.15 15.25
CA ASP A 19 4.69 -10.58 15.07
C ASP A 19 6.15 -10.91 15.41
N GLN A 20 7.09 -9.97 15.21
CA GLN A 20 8.47 -10.13 15.71
C GLN A 20 8.51 -10.33 17.23
N ARG A 21 7.67 -9.59 17.98
CA ARG A 21 7.53 -9.74 19.44
C ARG A 21 7.08 -11.14 19.84
N GLU A 22 6.28 -11.80 19.01
CA GLU A 22 5.78 -13.16 19.23
C GLU A 22 6.55 -14.24 18.46
N SER A 23 7.73 -13.93 17.90
CA SER A 23 8.69 -14.93 17.42
C SER A 23 9.09 -15.91 18.53
N PHE A 24 9.41 -17.16 18.18
CA PHE A 24 9.79 -18.17 19.18
C PHE A 24 10.99 -17.73 20.02
N ALA A 25 11.94 -17.00 19.42
CA ALA A 25 13.13 -16.49 20.10
C ALA A 25 12.78 -15.42 21.15
N ALA A 26 11.86 -14.50 20.83
CA ALA A 26 11.38 -13.47 21.76
C ALA A 26 10.47 -14.05 22.86
N GLN A 27 9.68 -15.08 22.56
CA GLN A 27 8.90 -15.81 23.55
C GLN A 27 9.80 -16.61 24.51
N MET A 28 10.83 -17.28 24.00
CA MET A 28 11.83 -18.01 24.79
C MET A 28 12.62 -17.07 25.71
N ALA A 29 13.12 -15.93 25.19
CA ALA A 29 13.84 -14.94 25.98
C ALA A 29 13.01 -14.38 27.16
N ARG A 30 11.69 -14.18 26.95
CA ARG A 30 10.75 -13.79 28.01
C ARG A 30 10.66 -14.83 29.13
N GLN A 31 10.63 -16.12 28.83
CA GLN A 31 10.62 -17.18 29.87
C GLN A 31 11.98 -17.36 30.54
N MET A 32 13.07 -17.07 29.82
CA MET A 32 14.43 -17.06 30.38
C MET A 32 14.72 -15.81 31.24
N ASN A 33 13.84 -14.80 31.22
CA ASN A 33 14.03 -13.50 31.86
C ASN A 33 15.39 -12.85 31.48
N VAL A 34 15.68 -12.82 30.17
CA VAL A 34 16.88 -12.17 29.61
C VAL A 34 16.52 -11.03 28.66
N ASP A 35 17.31 -9.97 28.66
CA ASP A 35 17.16 -8.87 27.70
C ASP A 35 17.37 -9.36 26.27
N PHE A 36 16.42 -9.03 25.40
CA PHE A 36 16.44 -9.45 23.99
C PHE A 36 16.06 -8.30 23.05
N PRO A 37 16.95 -7.32 22.82
CA PRO A 37 16.68 -6.23 21.90
C PRO A 37 16.46 -6.75 20.47
N GLN A 38 15.36 -6.32 19.84
CA GLN A 38 14.96 -6.74 18.51
C GLN A 38 14.91 -5.55 17.53
N PRO A 39 15.23 -5.77 16.24
CA PRO A 39 15.06 -4.79 15.18
C PRO A 39 13.57 -4.70 14.80
N LEU A 40 12.76 -4.07 15.65
CA LEU A 40 11.31 -4.02 15.53
C LEU A 40 10.86 -3.06 14.43
N PHE A 41 10.37 -3.59 13.30
CA PHE A 41 9.92 -2.81 12.14
C PHE A 41 8.45 -2.37 12.27
N GLN A 42 8.17 -1.11 11.92
CA GLN A 42 6.80 -0.57 11.85
C GLN A 42 6.04 -1.21 10.67
N PRO A 43 4.74 -1.54 10.82
CA PRO A 43 3.93 -2.07 9.71
C PRO A 43 3.87 -1.05 8.55
N PRO A 44 3.85 -1.48 7.27
CA PRO A 44 3.71 -2.85 6.75
C PRO A 44 4.94 -3.74 6.89
N GLY A 45 6.06 -3.21 7.38
CA GLY A 45 7.30 -3.96 7.55
C GLY A 45 8.18 -4.01 6.31
N VAL A 46 9.09 -4.99 6.28
CA VAL A 46 10.09 -5.21 5.23
C VAL A 46 10.44 -6.70 5.10
N GLY A 47 11.14 -7.11 4.05
CA GLY A 47 11.48 -8.52 3.79
C GLY A 47 10.51 -9.18 2.81
N GLU A 48 10.76 -10.47 2.51
CA GLU A 48 10.04 -11.22 1.48
C GLU A 48 9.66 -12.63 1.96
N ALA A 49 8.65 -13.20 1.30
CA ALA A 49 8.18 -14.56 1.46
C ALA A 49 8.43 -15.35 0.16
N PRO A 50 9.29 -16.40 0.17
CA PRO A 50 9.56 -17.23 -1.01
C PRO A 50 8.30 -17.78 -1.68
N GLY A 51 8.26 -17.77 -3.01
CA GLY A 51 7.11 -18.23 -3.80
C GLY A 51 5.96 -17.22 -3.93
N PHE A 52 6.07 -16.00 -3.41
CA PHE A 52 5.06 -14.94 -3.57
C PHE A 52 5.61 -13.75 -4.37
N PRO A 53 4.74 -12.92 -4.98
CA PRO A 53 5.17 -11.72 -5.70
C PRO A 53 5.99 -10.80 -4.78
N ARG A 54 7.19 -10.43 -5.24
CA ARG A 54 8.03 -9.43 -4.59
C ARG A 54 7.38 -8.05 -4.71
N LEU A 55 7.50 -7.23 -3.66
CA LEU A 55 7.10 -5.83 -3.67
C LEU A 55 8.35 -4.95 -3.55
N PRO A 56 8.40 -3.77 -4.20
CA PRO A 56 9.53 -2.87 -4.07
C PRO A 56 9.72 -2.41 -2.61
N VAL A 57 10.97 -2.18 -2.21
CA VAL A 57 11.30 -1.66 -0.89
C VAL A 57 11.02 -0.15 -0.88
N ARG A 58 9.88 0.22 -0.29
CA ARG A 58 9.33 1.58 -0.19
C ARG A 58 9.46 2.05 1.25
N LEU A 59 10.45 2.87 1.60
CA LEU A 59 10.76 3.19 3.00
C LEU A 59 11.04 4.69 3.23
N PRO A 60 10.32 5.37 4.15
CA PRO A 60 9.12 4.90 4.84
C PRO A 60 7.91 4.77 3.90
N PHE A 61 6.93 3.94 4.27
CA PHE A 61 5.63 3.77 3.60
C PHE A 61 4.48 4.44 4.39
N ASP A 62 3.24 4.29 3.94
CA ASP A 62 2.01 4.60 4.69
C ASP A 62 2.14 4.16 6.17
N GLN A 63 1.69 5.05 7.08
CA GLN A 63 1.77 4.95 8.54
C GLN A 63 3.17 4.88 9.20
N GLN A 64 4.23 4.51 8.46
CA GLN A 64 5.60 4.49 8.98
C GLN A 64 6.17 5.90 9.18
N THR A 65 7.24 6.01 9.97
CA THR A 65 8.19 7.14 9.88
C THR A 65 9.63 6.67 9.98
N THR A 66 10.04 6.22 11.16
CA THR A 66 11.41 5.81 11.48
C THR A 66 11.76 4.42 10.95
N VAL A 67 10.79 3.70 10.38
CA VAL A 67 10.85 2.32 9.86
C VAL A 67 11.12 1.28 10.94
N LEU A 68 12.11 1.47 11.81
CA LEU A 68 12.17 0.82 13.11
C LEU A 68 11.31 1.58 14.13
N ARG A 69 10.77 0.87 15.13
CA ARG A 69 10.08 1.47 16.30
C ARG A 69 10.99 2.42 17.08
N GLN A 70 12.30 2.25 16.98
CA GLN A 70 13.33 3.12 17.53
C GLN A 70 14.46 3.27 16.49
N PHE A 71 14.70 4.49 16.01
CA PHE A 71 15.76 4.80 15.05
C PHE A 71 16.45 6.12 15.45
N PRO A 72 17.80 6.18 15.49
CA PRO A 72 18.71 5.04 15.47
C PRO A 72 18.46 4.05 16.63
N PRO A 73 18.89 2.78 16.53
CA PRO A 73 18.88 1.87 17.67
C PRO A 73 19.82 2.36 18.78
N THR A 74 19.36 2.39 20.03
CA THR A 74 20.18 2.83 21.18
C THR A 74 20.97 1.69 21.83
N ALA A 75 20.78 0.45 21.38
CA ALA A 75 21.49 -0.73 21.84
C ALA A 75 21.68 -1.72 20.67
N PRO A 76 22.72 -2.58 20.71
CA PRO A 76 22.88 -3.67 19.74
C PRO A 76 21.74 -4.68 19.83
N PHE A 77 21.45 -5.39 18.73
CA PHE A 77 20.38 -6.39 18.71
C PHE A 77 20.85 -7.76 19.19
N ALA A 78 20.00 -8.44 19.98
CA ALA A 78 20.15 -9.84 20.33
C ALA A 78 19.45 -10.78 19.34
N ASN A 79 18.45 -10.27 18.59
CA ASN A 79 17.89 -10.96 17.44
C ASN A 79 18.53 -10.46 16.14
N LEU A 80 19.41 -11.28 15.56
CA LEU A 80 20.12 -11.01 14.30
C LEU A 80 19.44 -11.68 13.09
N SER A 81 18.23 -12.21 13.29
CA SER A 81 17.56 -13.03 12.28
C SER A 81 16.98 -12.18 11.16
N VAL A 82 17.19 -12.61 9.91
CA VAL A 82 16.85 -11.85 8.71
C VAL A 82 16.05 -12.76 7.75
N PRO A 83 14.87 -12.34 7.27
CA PRO A 83 14.09 -13.14 6.32
C PRO A 83 14.88 -13.51 5.06
N GLY A 84 14.96 -14.82 4.78
CA GLY A 84 15.71 -15.35 3.64
C GLY A 84 17.23 -15.41 3.84
N LEU A 85 17.78 -15.15 5.01
CA LEU A 85 19.22 -15.28 5.28
C LEU A 85 19.65 -16.75 5.21
N THR A 86 20.47 -17.10 4.23
CA THR A 86 21.00 -18.47 4.09
C THR A 86 22.15 -18.74 5.07
N LEU A 87 22.52 -20.02 5.24
CA LEU A 87 23.74 -20.37 5.98
C LEU A 87 24.99 -19.66 5.41
N ALA A 88 25.07 -19.49 4.09
CA ALA A 88 26.17 -18.82 3.42
C ALA A 88 26.13 -17.29 3.63
N ASP A 89 24.95 -16.66 3.63
CA ASP A 89 24.81 -15.23 3.92
C ASP A 89 25.29 -14.93 5.35
N ALA A 90 24.97 -15.78 6.34
CA ALA A 90 25.38 -15.58 7.73
C ALA A 90 26.91 -15.52 7.94
N LEU A 91 27.68 -16.13 7.03
CA LEU A 91 29.15 -16.13 7.01
C LEU A 91 29.78 -15.11 6.06
N THR A 92 29.09 -14.70 4.99
CA THR A 92 29.70 -13.91 3.90
C THR A 92 29.02 -12.57 3.61
N ARG A 93 27.70 -12.44 3.89
CA ARG A 93 26.95 -11.22 3.57
C ARG A 93 27.19 -10.15 4.63
N ARG A 94 27.49 -8.93 4.17
CA ARG A 94 27.81 -7.77 4.99
C ARG A 94 26.88 -6.59 4.68
N PRO A 95 26.68 -5.68 5.63
CA PRO A 95 26.08 -4.37 5.37
C PRO A 95 26.84 -3.55 4.32
N THR A 96 26.11 -2.84 3.46
CA THR A 96 26.60 -2.00 2.36
C THR A 96 25.74 -0.75 2.23
N SER A 97 26.35 0.43 2.11
CA SER A 97 25.64 1.68 1.83
C SER A 97 25.01 1.67 0.42
N PRO A 98 23.86 2.34 0.16
CA PRO A 98 22.99 3.07 1.09
C PRO A 98 22.31 2.17 2.13
N LEU A 99 21.70 2.73 3.18
CA LEU A 99 20.96 1.94 4.19
C LEU A 99 19.80 1.12 3.57
N ILE A 100 19.11 1.69 2.57
CA ILE A 100 17.94 1.12 1.90
C ILE A 100 18.28 0.82 0.44
N HIS A 101 18.09 -0.44 0.03
CA HIS A 101 18.26 -0.92 -1.35
C HIS A 101 16.87 -1.22 -1.92
N SER A 102 16.41 -0.40 -2.88
CA SER A 102 15.01 -0.44 -3.34
C SER A 102 14.59 -1.75 -4.03
N ASP A 103 15.57 -2.50 -4.53
CA ASP A 103 15.47 -3.78 -5.24
C ASP A 103 15.98 -5.00 -4.44
N ASP A 104 16.59 -4.81 -3.26
CA ASP A 104 17.00 -5.91 -2.37
C ASP A 104 16.51 -5.70 -0.93
N ALA A 105 15.40 -6.38 -0.60
CA ALA A 105 14.85 -6.42 0.75
C ALA A 105 15.78 -7.16 1.73
N LYS A 106 16.48 -8.22 1.30
CA LYS A 106 17.41 -9.00 2.14
C LYS A 106 18.60 -8.12 2.55
N GLN A 107 19.16 -7.37 1.61
CA GLN A 107 20.20 -6.36 1.89
C GLN A 107 19.66 -5.24 2.78
N THR A 108 18.45 -4.74 2.55
CA THR A 108 17.87 -3.68 3.39
C THR A 108 17.70 -4.12 4.85
N VAL A 109 17.27 -5.37 5.12
CA VAL A 109 17.20 -5.86 6.51
C VAL A 109 18.59 -6.07 7.11
N VAL A 110 19.56 -6.64 6.36
CA VAL A 110 20.99 -6.66 6.78
C VAL A 110 21.49 -5.24 7.11
N ASN A 111 21.08 -4.27 6.29
CA ASN A 111 21.09 -2.82 6.47
C ASN A 111 20.82 -2.39 7.91
N PHE A 112 19.56 -2.53 8.32
CA PHE A 112 19.09 -2.11 9.63
C PHE A 112 19.66 -2.95 10.78
N VAL A 113 19.73 -4.28 10.63
CA VAL A 113 20.04 -5.21 11.74
C VAL A 113 21.54 -5.28 12.06
N LEU A 114 22.39 -5.37 11.04
CA LEU A 114 23.84 -5.59 11.22
C LEU A 114 24.67 -4.32 10.92
N GLY A 115 24.12 -3.38 10.13
CA GLY A 115 24.80 -2.19 9.67
C GLY A 115 24.65 -0.94 10.55
N THR A 116 23.63 -0.87 11.41
CA THR A 116 23.42 0.30 12.29
C THR A 116 24.08 0.11 13.67
N PRO A 117 24.61 1.18 14.30
CA PRO A 117 24.67 2.56 13.83
C PRO A 117 25.84 2.86 12.86
N ALA A 118 26.73 1.91 12.57
CA ALA A 118 27.97 2.17 11.83
C ALA A 118 27.77 2.82 10.45
N LEU A 119 26.79 2.37 9.65
CA LEU A 119 26.42 2.97 8.36
C LEU A 119 25.87 4.40 8.48
N LEU A 120 25.41 4.82 9.66
CA LEU A 120 24.95 6.18 9.93
C LEU A 120 26.10 7.12 10.32
N GLN A 121 27.26 6.56 10.69
CA GLN A 121 28.42 7.26 11.26
C GLN A 121 29.63 7.30 10.31
N GLY A 122 29.45 7.04 9.01
CA GLY A 122 30.54 6.95 8.02
C GLY A 122 31.41 5.70 8.18
N GLY A 123 30.91 4.66 8.84
CA GLY A 123 31.64 3.42 9.10
C GLY A 123 31.77 2.55 7.85
N HIS A 124 32.81 2.79 7.05
CA HIS A 124 33.14 2.01 5.84
C HIS A 124 34.19 0.90 6.06
N ALA A 125 34.72 0.74 7.29
CA ALA A 125 35.52 -0.42 7.66
C ALA A 125 34.68 -1.71 7.61
N SER A 126 35.30 -2.89 7.43
CA SER A 126 34.60 -4.16 7.19
C SER A 126 33.46 -4.44 8.18
N LEU A 127 32.23 -4.18 7.71
CA LEU A 127 31.02 -4.31 8.52
C LEU A 127 30.72 -5.79 8.77
N PRO A 128 30.19 -6.13 9.95
CA PRO A 128 30.10 -7.53 10.38
C PRO A 128 29.13 -8.34 9.53
N THR A 129 29.48 -9.61 9.31
CA THR A 129 28.51 -10.66 8.96
C THR A 129 27.66 -11.01 10.18
N ALA A 130 26.61 -11.82 10.04
CA ALA A 130 25.76 -12.18 11.17
C ALA A 130 26.57 -12.87 12.29
N LEU A 131 27.46 -13.81 11.93
CA LEU A 131 28.36 -14.46 12.88
C LEU A 131 29.31 -13.46 13.56
N GLU A 132 29.96 -12.58 12.80
CA GLU A 132 30.87 -11.58 13.37
C GLU A 132 30.15 -10.61 14.31
N TYR A 133 28.91 -10.19 13.99
CA TYR A 133 28.12 -9.32 14.86
C TYR A 133 27.82 -10.04 16.16
N ALA A 134 27.37 -11.30 16.10
CA ALA A 134 27.09 -12.11 17.29
C ALA A 134 28.30 -12.19 18.21
N LEU A 135 29.48 -12.52 17.67
CA LEU A 135 30.72 -12.65 18.44
C LEU A 135 31.17 -11.33 19.09
N ARG A 136 30.95 -10.19 18.42
CA ARG A 136 31.21 -8.85 19.00
C ARG A 136 30.33 -8.54 20.22
N GLN A 137 29.20 -9.23 20.41
CA GLN A 137 28.35 -9.11 21.61
C GLN A 137 28.76 -10.04 22.76
N GLN A 138 29.85 -10.82 22.64
CA GLN A 138 30.34 -11.77 23.66
C GLN A 138 29.24 -12.70 24.22
N PRO A 139 28.57 -13.49 23.37
CA PRO A 139 27.34 -14.20 23.74
C PRO A 139 27.65 -15.41 24.64
N THR A 140 27.03 -15.46 25.82
CA THR A 140 27.11 -16.63 26.71
C THR A 140 26.25 -17.79 26.23
N PHE A 141 25.13 -17.50 25.55
CA PHE A 141 24.24 -18.48 24.94
C PHE A 141 23.81 -18.03 23.53
N ALA A 142 23.88 -18.94 22.57
CA ALA A 142 23.44 -18.72 21.20
C ALA A 142 22.47 -19.81 20.74
N VAL A 143 21.43 -19.38 20.02
CA VAL A 143 20.58 -20.27 19.22
C VAL A 143 20.83 -20.00 17.74
N VAL A 144 21.05 -21.07 16.98
CA VAL A 144 21.33 -21.06 15.54
C VAL A 144 20.19 -21.78 14.80
N GLU A 145 19.44 -21.03 14.00
CA GLU A 145 18.30 -21.48 13.18
C GLU A 145 18.57 -21.11 11.72
N LEU A 146 19.51 -21.83 11.10
CA LEU A 146 19.98 -21.54 9.74
C LEU A 146 19.82 -22.77 8.84
N GLY A 147 19.48 -22.53 7.58
CA GLY A 147 19.29 -23.55 6.55
C GLY A 147 17.85 -23.67 6.03
N TYR A 148 16.84 -23.06 6.67
CA TYR A 148 15.46 -23.15 6.17
C TYR A 148 15.20 -22.23 4.97
N ALA A 149 15.85 -21.05 4.94
CA ALA A 149 15.76 -20.07 3.86
C ALA A 149 16.09 -20.66 2.48
N GLU A 150 17.29 -21.24 2.30
CA GLU A 150 17.68 -21.84 1.01
C GLU A 150 16.78 -23.01 0.58
N ILE A 151 16.19 -23.74 1.54
CA ILE A 151 15.27 -24.85 1.25
C ILE A 151 13.88 -24.33 0.84
N LEU A 152 13.38 -23.24 1.42
CA LEU A 152 12.16 -22.57 0.96
C LEU A 152 12.36 -21.91 -0.41
N GLU A 153 13.49 -21.25 -0.66
CA GLU A 153 13.82 -20.69 -1.98
C GLU A 153 13.87 -21.80 -3.05
N ALA A 154 14.57 -22.92 -2.79
CA ALA A 154 14.63 -24.07 -3.69
C ALA A 154 13.26 -24.75 -3.93
N ALA A 155 12.47 -24.96 -2.87
CA ALA A 155 11.18 -25.63 -2.95
C ALA A 155 10.14 -24.79 -3.70
N THR A 156 10.10 -23.47 -3.45
CA THR A 156 9.13 -22.57 -4.11
C THR A 156 9.52 -22.25 -5.55
N ALA A 157 10.82 -22.28 -5.89
CA ALA A 157 11.30 -22.31 -7.28
C ALA A 157 11.12 -23.67 -7.98
N ALA A 158 10.66 -24.70 -7.26
CA ALA A 158 10.56 -26.09 -7.72
C ALA A 158 11.88 -26.67 -8.30
N HIS A 159 13.04 -26.19 -7.82
CA HIS A 159 14.34 -26.53 -8.37
C HIS A 159 15.30 -27.03 -7.28
N ALA A 160 15.39 -28.34 -7.12
CA ALA A 160 16.26 -28.99 -6.13
C ALA A 160 17.76 -28.68 -6.33
N GLY A 161 18.17 -28.26 -7.53
CA GLY A 161 19.54 -27.80 -7.83
C GLY A 161 19.97 -26.51 -7.10
N LEU A 162 19.03 -25.77 -6.49
CA LEU A 162 19.35 -24.65 -5.60
C LEU A 162 19.71 -25.08 -4.17
N LEU A 163 19.50 -26.36 -3.81
CA LEU A 163 19.81 -26.85 -2.46
C LEU A 163 21.32 -27.01 -2.26
N PRO A 164 21.88 -26.52 -1.15
CA PRO A 164 23.32 -26.53 -0.93
C PRO A 164 23.89 -27.95 -0.93
N GLU A 165 25.14 -28.08 -1.40
CA GLU A 165 25.85 -29.34 -1.34
C GLU A 165 26.18 -29.73 0.10
N VAL A 166 25.85 -30.96 0.49
CA VAL A 166 25.81 -31.38 1.90
C VAL A 166 27.19 -31.26 2.56
N ALA A 167 28.28 -31.47 1.80
CA ALA A 167 29.64 -31.29 2.29
C ALA A 167 30.00 -29.81 2.54
N ALA A 168 29.58 -28.90 1.65
CA ALA A 168 29.82 -27.46 1.79
C ALA A 168 28.99 -26.87 2.94
N PHE A 169 27.70 -27.23 3.01
CA PHE A 169 26.81 -26.88 4.12
C PHE A 169 27.40 -27.36 5.45
N ARG A 170 27.84 -28.62 5.55
CA ARG A 170 28.47 -29.16 6.76
C ARG A 170 29.71 -28.37 7.17
N ALA A 171 30.55 -27.95 6.21
CA ALA A 171 31.75 -27.17 6.50
C ALA A 171 31.40 -25.77 7.05
N GLN A 172 30.46 -25.07 6.40
CA GLN A 172 29.97 -23.76 6.86
C GLN A 172 29.31 -23.84 8.25
N TYR A 173 28.51 -24.88 8.51
CA TYR A 173 27.88 -25.08 9.82
C TYR A 173 28.93 -25.39 10.90
N ALA A 174 29.98 -26.13 10.56
CA ALA A 174 31.11 -26.40 11.46
C ALA A 174 31.92 -25.12 11.77
N GLU A 175 32.08 -24.21 10.82
CA GLU A 175 32.72 -22.91 11.04
C GLU A 175 31.94 -22.08 12.08
N ILE A 176 30.62 -21.95 11.92
CA ILE A 176 29.75 -21.25 12.89
C ILE A 176 29.90 -21.84 14.30
N LEU A 177 29.79 -23.17 14.43
CA LEU A 177 29.87 -23.82 15.75
C LEU A 177 31.30 -23.80 16.33
N ALA A 178 32.34 -23.93 15.51
CA ALA A 178 33.72 -23.82 15.96
C ALA A 178 34.00 -22.47 16.62
N VAL A 179 33.63 -21.37 15.95
CA VAL A 179 33.93 -20.02 16.43
C VAL A 179 33.07 -19.65 17.63
N LEU A 180 31.77 -20.01 17.66
CA LEU A 180 30.92 -19.81 18.84
C LEU A 180 31.42 -20.58 20.07
N ARG A 181 31.78 -21.86 19.93
CA ARG A 181 32.31 -22.65 21.05
C ARG A 181 33.71 -22.16 21.50
N ALA A 182 34.53 -21.66 20.58
CA ALA A 182 35.82 -21.04 20.91
C ALA A 182 35.65 -19.75 21.72
N ALA A 183 34.59 -18.99 21.47
CA ALA A 183 34.17 -17.84 22.28
C ALA A 183 33.49 -18.23 23.62
N GLN A 184 33.58 -19.49 24.03
CA GLN A 184 32.95 -20.06 25.24
C GLN A 184 31.41 -19.96 25.28
N CYS A 185 30.76 -19.74 24.14
CA CYS A 185 29.31 -19.72 24.02
C CYS A 185 28.73 -21.14 24.17
N GLU A 186 27.66 -21.29 24.97
CA GLU A 186 26.80 -22.46 24.92
C GLU A 186 25.83 -22.35 23.73
N VAL A 187 25.68 -23.42 22.94
CA VAL A 187 24.98 -23.34 21.65
C VAL A 187 23.86 -24.36 21.54
N LEU A 188 22.69 -23.89 21.10
CA LEU A 188 21.55 -24.69 20.68
C LEU A 188 21.37 -24.53 19.16
N VAL A 189 21.24 -25.64 18.44
CA VAL A 189 20.95 -25.65 16.99
C VAL A 189 19.58 -26.26 16.73
N THR A 190 18.89 -25.83 15.68
CA THR A 190 17.65 -26.47 15.22
C THR A 190 17.91 -27.41 14.04
N THR A 191 17.10 -28.47 13.92
CA THR A 191 16.95 -29.17 12.63
C THR A 191 16.05 -28.37 11.69
N ILE A 192 16.32 -28.41 10.39
CA ILE A 192 15.56 -27.68 9.36
C ILE A 192 14.22 -28.40 9.09
N PRO A 193 13.08 -27.69 9.10
CA PRO A 193 11.80 -28.25 8.68
C PRO A 193 11.81 -28.77 7.25
N ASP A 194 11.02 -29.81 6.98
CA ASP A 194 10.71 -30.21 5.61
C ASP A 194 9.56 -29.36 5.06
N PRO A 195 9.70 -28.63 3.94
CA PRO A 195 8.60 -27.89 3.35
C PRO A 195 7.39 -28.78 3.01
N MET A 196 7.56 -30.09 2.82
CA MET A 196 6.46 -31.03 2.54
C MET A 196 5.56 -31.29 3.77
N ASP A 197 6.03 -30.97 4.98
CA ASP A 197 5.23 -30.99 6.21
C ASP A 197 4.46 -29.66 6.42
N THR A 198 4.76 -28.62 5.64
CA THR A 198 4.07 -27.30 5.71
C THR A 198 2.74 -27.30 4.95
N ALA A 199 1.85 -26.35 5.26
CA ALA A 199 0.64 -26.12 4.47
C ALA A 199 0.94 -25.62 3.05
N HIS A 200 2.11 -25.00 2.82
CA HIS A 200 2.48 -24.47 1.51
C HIS A 200 2.44 -25.57 0.45
N PHE A 201 3.10 -26.71 0.69
CA PHE A 201 3.15 -27.84 -0.24
C PHE A 201 2.12 -28.89 0.12
N SER A 202 0.84 -28.52 -0.01
CA SER A 202 -0.29 -29.38 0.35
C SER A 202 -0.36 -30.65 -0.51
N ALA A 203 -0.42 -31.82 0.13
CA ALA A 203 -0.81 -33.07 -0.53
C ALA A 203 -2.24 -32.96 -1.11
N ILE A 204 -2.55 -33.69 -2.18
CA ILE A 204 -3.84 -33.56 -2.89
C ILE A 204 -5.03 -33.88 -1.96
N GLU A 205 -4.86 -34.83 -1.05
CA GLU A 205 -5.85 -35.20 -0.03
C GLU A 205 -6.06 -34.08 1.01
N ALA A 206 -5.05 -33.24 1.30
CA ALA A 206 -5.20 -32.04 2.12
C ALA A 206 -5.89 -30.92 1.33
N ALA A 207 -5.43 -30.65 0.10
CA ALA A 207 -6.05 -29.70 -0.82
C ALA A 207 -7.55 -29.98 -1.00
N SER A 208 -7.94 -31.26 -1.10
CA SER A 208 -9.34 -31.70 -1.23
C SER A 208 -10.27 -31.18 -0.12
N ARG A 209 -9.76 -31.06 1.10
CA ARG A 209 -10.51 -30.55 2.27
C ARG A 209 -10.73 -29.04 2.22
N VAL A 210 -9.79 -28.31 1.60
CA VAL A 210 -9.79 -26.85 1.43
C VAL A 210 -10.67 -26.45 0.24
N VAL A 211 -10.36 -26.93 -0.97
CA VAL A 211 -11.08 -26.55 -2.21
C VAL A 211 -12.41 -27.27 -2.41
N LYS A 212 -12.79 -28.17 -1.49
CA LYS A 212 -14.05 -28.95 -1.49
C LYS A 212 -14.29 -29.81 -2.74
N LEU A 213 -13.23 -30.19 -3.46
CA LEU A 213 -13.28 -31.19 -4.54
C LEU A 213 -12.75 -32.54 -4.05
N PRO A 214 -13.24 -33.68 -4.58
CA PRO A 214 -12.61 -34.98 -4.34
C PRO A 214 -11.19 -35.02 -4.93
N ALA A 215 -10.23 -35.61 -4.22
CA ALA A 215 -8.83 -35.67 -4.68
C ALA A 215 -8.66 -36.27 -6.10
N ALA A 216 -9.46 -37.29 -6.45
CA ALA A 216 -9.49 -37.86 -7.79
C ALA A 216 -9.98 -36.89 -8.89
N ALA A 217 -10.91 -35.98 -8.56
CA ALA A 217 -11.37 -34.95 -9.47
C ALA A 217 -10.28 -33.88 -9.70
N ILE A 218 -9.54 -33.50 -8.65
CA ILE A 218 -8.39 -32.60 -8.75
C ILE A 218 -7.30 -33.23 -9.64
N ARG A 219 -6.93 -34.49 -9.39
CA ARG A 219 -5.97 -35.23 -10.23
C ARG A 219 -6.40 -35.30 -11.70
N SER A 220 -7.67 -35.61 -11.96
CA SER A 220 -8.21 -35.70 -13.32
C SER A 220 -8.40 -34.36 -14.02
N ALA A 221 -8.54 -33.24 -13.30
CA ALA A 221 -8.69 -31.91 -13.90
C ALA A 221 -7.35 -31.33 -14.38
N TYR A 222 -6.27 -31.57 -13.63
CA TYR A 222 -4.97 -30.92 -13.83
C TYR A 222 -3.81 -31.87 -14.20
N GLY A 223 -4.08 -33.16 -14.39
CA GLY A 223 -3.06 -34.15 -14.76
C GLY A 223 -2.01 -34.37 -13.66
N LEU A 224 -2.47 -34.50 -12.41
CA LEU A 224 -1.59 -34.63 -11.24
C LEU A 224 -1.46 -36.10 -10.80
N GLN A 225 -0.25 -36.49 -10.41
CA GLN A 225 0.04 -37.79 -9.81
C GLN A 225 -0.32 -37.81 -8.32
N SER A 226 -0.43 -39.00 -7.71
CA SER A 226 -0.72 -39.15 -6.28
C SER A 226 0.29 -38.47 -5.35
N HIS A 227 1.53 -38.31 -5.80
CA HIS A 227 2.62 -37.75 -4.99
C HIS A 227 2.91 -36.27 -5.30
N ASP A 228 2.27 -35.67 -6.30
CA ASP A 228 2.39 -34.23 -6.57
C ASP A 228 1.88 -33.40 -5.37
N ARG A 229 2.42 -32.19 -5.21
CA ARG A 229 1.99 -31.21 -4.21
C ARG A 229 1.41 -29.99 -4.89
N ILE A 230 0.36 -29.44 -4.29
CA ILE A 230 -0.31 -28.22 -4.73
C ILE A 230 0.18 -27.10 -3.83
N THR A 231 0.79 -26.05 -4.41
CA THR A 231 1.23 -24.88 -3.64
C THR A 231 0.02 -24.09 -3.15
N VAL A 232 0.13 -23.24 -2.13
CA VAL A 232 -1.05 -22.44 -1.70
C VAL A 232 -1.46 -21.43 -2.78
N ASN A 233 -0.54 -20.98 -3.65
CA ASN A 233 -0.89 -20.26 -4.88
C ASN A 233 -1.74 -21.13 -5.83
N GLY A 234 -1.38 -22.41 -5.98
CA GLY A 234 -2.18 -23.41 -6.68
C GLY A 234 -3.53 -23.68 -6.03
N LEU A 235 -3.63 -23.70 -4.70
CA LEU A 235 -4.91 -23.79 -3.98
C LEU A 235 -5.80 -22.59 -4.35
N MET A 236 -5.26 -21.36 -4.26
CA MET A 236 -6.00 -20.14 -4.61
C MET A 236 -6.48 -20.13 -6.07
N GLU A 237 -5.69 -20.67 -7.00
CA GLU A 237 -6.13 -20.86 -8.39
C GLU A 237 -7.24 -21.91 -8.52
N ILE A 238 -7.08 -23.09 -7.92
CA ILE A 238 -8.08 -24.17 -8.00
C ILE A 238 -9.40 -23.73 -7.35
N GLY A 239 -9.36 -23.02 -6.23
CA GLY A 239 -10.53 -22.45 -5.57
C GLY A 239 -11.24 -21.40 -6.43
N TYR A 240 -10.48 -20.49 -7.02
CA TYR A 240 -10.97 -19.51 -8.00
C TYR A 240 -11.67 -20.20 -9.18
N GLN A 241 -11.03 -21.20 -9.79
CA GLN A 241 -11.56 -21.98 -10.91
C GLN A 241 -12.83 -22.78 -10.54
N VAL A 242 -12.90 -23.36 -9.34
CA VAL A 242 -14.09 -24.05 -8.80
C VAL A 242 -15.28 -23.10 -8.70
N ILE A 243 -15.09 -21.89 -8.19
CA ILE A 243 -16.15 -20.87 -8.08
C ILE A 243 -16.56 -20.37 -9.47
N CYS A 244 -15.60 -20.17 -10.38
CA CYS A 244 -15.85 -19.87 -11.80
C CYS A 244 -16.49 -21.03 -12.59
N LYS A 245 -16.56 -22.25 -12.02
CA LYS A 245 -17.06 -23.48 -12.68
C LYS A 245 -16.31 -23.83 -13.98
N ARG A 246 -15.04 -23.43 -14.10
CA ARG A 246 -14.20 -23.55 -15.31
C ARG A 246 -12.84 -24.14 -14.96
N ILE A 247 -12.31 -25.06 -15.77
CA ILE A 247 -10.95 -25.60 -15.64
C ILE A 247 -10.06 -24.86 -16.65
N ASP A 248 -9.01 -24.21 -16.17
CA ASP A 248 -7.96 -23.59 -16.98
C ASP A 248 -6.57 -24.16 -16.61
N ARG A 249 -5.54 -23.89 -17.41
CA ARG A 249 -4.14 -24.20 -17.03
C ARG A 249 -3.80 -23.45 -15.74
N LEU A 250 -3.31 -24.18 -14.74
CA LEU A 250 -2.73 -23.59 -13.54
C LEU A 250 -1.46 -22.78 -13.90
N PRO A 251 -1.24 -21.58 -13.34
CA PRO A 251 0.00 -20.83 -13.49
C PRO A 251 1.22 -21.63 -13.03
N ASP A 252 2.39 -21.31 -13.57
CA ASP A 252 3.64 -21.94 -13.18
C ASP A 252 3.95 -21.62 -11.69
N GLY A 253 4.55 -22.57 -10.97
CA GLY A 253 4.66 -22.51 -9.50
C GLY A 253 3.39 -22.94 -8.73
N SER A 254 2.29 -23.30 -9.40
CA SER A 254 1.09 -23.85 -8.72
C SER A 254 1.25 -25.29 -8.21
N ILE A 255 2.21 -26.05 -8.76
CA ILE A 255 2.41 -27.48 -8.52
C ILE A 255 3.89 -27.77 -8.35
N LEU A 256 4.25 -28.55 -7.33
CA LEU A 256 5.56 -29.21 -7.21
C LEU A 256 5.38 -30.70 -7.51
N ARG A 257 6.27 -31.28 -8.33
CA ARG A 257 6.16 -32.69 -8.75
C ARG A 257 6.64 -33.65 -7.68
N GLY A 258 6.01 -34.82 -7.61
CA GLY A 258 6.23 -35.82 -6.55
C GLY A 258 7.69 -36.29 -6.41
N ASP A 259 8.40 -36.47 -7.53
CA ASP A 259 9.80 -36.90 -7.52
C ASP A 259 10.73 -35.81 -6.97
N THR A 260 10.53 -34.56 -7.41
CA THR A 260 11.26 -33.39 -6.90
C THR A 260 10.96 -33.12 -5.42
N ALA A 261 9.71 -33.33 -4.99
CA ALA A 261 9.33 -33.26 -3.58
C ALA A 261 10.06 -34.33 -2.73
N ALA A 262 10.17 -35.56 -3.23
CA ALA A 262 10.90 -36.63 -2.56
C ALA A 262 12.43 -36.38 -2.53
N GLU A 263 12.99 -35.84 -3.62
CA GLU A 263 14.39 -35.40 -3.68
C GLU A 263 14.68 -34.31 -2.62
N MET A 264 13.81 -33.30 -2.51
CA MET A 264 13.88 -32.24 -1.50
C MET A 264 13.84 -32.80 -0.07
N SER A 265 12.86 -33.66 0.26
CA SER A 265 12.79 -34.33 1.57
C SER A 265 14.04 -35.15 1.90
N ASN A 266 14.59 -35.88 0.92
CA ASN A 266 15.82 -36.65 1.10
C ASN A 266 17.04 -35.75 1.36
N ARG A 267 17.14 -34.60 0.68
CA ARG A 267 18.20 -33.61 0.88
C ARG A 267 18.06 -32.92 2.25
N VAL A 268 16.85 -32.54 2.67
CA VAL A 268 16.55 -32.04 4.03
C VAL A 268 17.04 -33.03 5.09
N ALA A 269 16.73 -34.32 4.93
CA ALA A 269 17.18 -35.36 5.87
C ALA A 269 18.72 -35.50 5.91
N ALA A 270 19.40 -35.38 4.76
CA ALA A 270 20.86 -35.40 4.70
C ALA A 270 21.51 -34.17 5.37
N LEU A 271 20.93 -32.98 5.19
CA LEU A 271 21.37 -31.74 5.85
C LEU A 271 21.14 -31.81 7.36
N ASN A 272 19.98 -32.30 7.82
CA ASN A 272 19.69 -32.49 9.24
C ASN A 272 20.63 -33.51 9.91
N LYS A 273 21.02 -34.58 9.20
CA LYS A 273 22.06 -35.50 9.65
C LYS A 273 23.43 -34.81 9.78
N ALA A 274 23.77 -33.90 8.87
CA ALA A 274 25.00 -33.12 8.95
C ALA A 274 24.99 -32.16 10.15
N ILE A 275 23.89 -31.43 10.39
CA ILE A 275 23.71 -30.57 11.57
C ILE A 275 23.91 -31.39 12.86
N SER A 276 23.21 -32.52 12.99
CA SER A 276 23.31 -33.37 14.20
C SER A 276 24.72 -33.92 14.44
N ALA A 277 25.46 -34.27 13.38
CA ALA A 277 26.85 -34.74 13.51
C ALA A 277 27.79 -33.63 13.99
N VAL A 278 27.77 -32.48 13.33
CA VAL A 278 28.62 -31.32 13.67
C VAL A 278 28.27 -30.77 15.06
N ALA A 279 26.99 -30.74 15.43
CA ALA A 279 26.57 -30.38 16.79
C ALA A 279 27.17 -31.33 17.84
N GLY A 280 27.19 -32.64 17.58
CA GLY A 280 27.86 -33.62 18.43
C GLY A 280 29.37 -33.39 18.55
N GLU A 281 30.05 -33.16 17.43
CA GLU A 281 31.48 -32.86 17.37
C GLU A 281 31.85 -31.60 18.18
N HIS A 282 31.01 -30.55 18.12
CA HIS A 282 31.21 -29.27 18.81
C HIS A 282 30.51 -29.18 20.17
N ARG A 283 29.87 -30.25 20.68
CA ARG A 283 29.09 -30.24 21.93
C ARG A 283 28.00 -29.16 21.99
N ALA A 284 27.33 -28.91 20.87
CA ALA A 284 26.12 -28.09 20.81
C ALA A 284 24.86 -28.95 21.05
N ALA A 285 23.86 -28.38 21.70
CA ALA A 285 22.56 -29.01 21.89
C ALA A 285 21.74 -28.99 20.59
N VAL A 286 20.92 -30.00 20.33
CA VAL A 286 20.05 -30.07 19.14
C VAL A 286 18.57 -30.04 19.56
N ALA A 287 17.84 -29.03 19.07
CA ALA A 287 16.38 -28.98 19.10
C ALA A 287 15.81 -29.55 17.79
N ASP A 288 15.11 -30.67 17.89
CA ASP A 288 14.43 -31.26 16.72
C ASP A 288 13.14 -30.49 16.39
N LEU A 289 13.27 -29.56 15.44
CA LEU A 289 12.21 -28.71 14.89
C LEU A 289 11.60 -29.34 13.62
N HIS A 290 12.39 -30.09 12.84
CA HIS A 290 11.90 -30.97 11.76
C HIS A 290 10.79 -31.90 12.28
N GLY A 291 11.04 -32.62 13.38
CA GLY A 291 10.03 -33.47 13.99
C GLY A 291 8.86 -32.71 14.63
N VAL A 292 9.00 -31.42 14.98
CA VAL A 292 7.83 -30.60 15.38
C VAL A 292 6.88 -30.46 14.20
N PHE A 293 7.37 -29.93 13.06
CA PHE A 293 6.54 -29.69 11.88
C PHE A 293 5.89 -31.00 11.39
N ARG A 294 6.67 -32.09 11.39
CA ARG A 294 6.18 -33.45 11.10
C ARG A 294 5.05 -33.90 12.01
N ARG A 295 5.14 -33.69 13.34
CA ARG A 295 4.04 -34.01 14.27
C ARG A 295 2.79 -33.17 13.99
N VAL A 296 2.92 -31.88 13.64
CA VAL A 296 1.77 -31.05 13.24
C VAL A 296 1.12 -31.55 11.94
N ARG A 297 1.91 -32.13 11.02
CA ARG A 297 1.45 -32.77 9.77
C ARG A 297 0.76 -34.11 10.00
N GLU A 298 1.33 -34.98 10.83
CA GLU A 298 0.86 -36.36 11.02
C GLU A 298 -0.23 -36.49 12.09
N GLN A 299 -0.25 -35.61 13.10
CA GLN A 299 -1.08 -35.75 14.31
C GLN A 299 -1.88 -34.48 14.65
N GLY A 300 -1.40 -33.30 14.25
CA GLY A 300 -1.93 -32.01 14.72
C GLY A 300 -1.53 -31.71 16.16
N VAL A 301 -2.05 -30.61 16.72
CA VAL A 301 -1.74 -30.13 18.08
C VAL A 301 -3.02 -29.67 18.78
N VAL A 302 -3.37 -30.31 19.89
CA VAL A 302 -4.52 -29.91 20.71
C VAL A 302 -4.10 -28.76 21.64
N VAL A 303 -4.78 -27.62 21.52
CA VAL A 303 -4.59 -26.43 22.36
C VAL A 303 -5.96 -25.99 22.89
N GLY A 304 -6.24 -26.32 24.16
CA GLY A 304 -7.56 -26.10 24.76
C GLY A 304 -8.67 -26.78 23.93
N PRO A 305 -9.69 -26.04 23.46
CA PRO A 305 -10.80 -26.60 22.67
C PRO A 305 -10.51 -26.74 21.17
N LYS A 306 -9.33 -26.33 20.66
CA LYS A 306 -8.98 -26.40 19.25
C LYS A 306 -7.92 -27.47 18.99
N THR A 307 -8.02 -28.15 17.85
CA THR A 307 -6.91 -28.90 17.25
C THR A 307 -6.37 -28.10 16.08
N LEU A 308 -5.12 -27.64 16.17
CA LEU A 308 -4.41 -26.99 15.08
C LEU A 308 -3.80 -28.06 14.18
N THR A 309 -3.84 -27.86 12.86
CA THR A 309 -3.27 -28.79 11.88
C THR A 309 -2.39 -28.05 10.87
N ALA A 310 -1.51 -28.81 10.22
CA ALA A 310 -0.67 -28.33 9.12
C ALA A 310 -1.41 -28.19 7.77
N ASP A 311 -2.74 -28.32 7.72
CA ASP A 311 -3.49 -27.99 6.51
C ASP A 311 -3.55 -26.47 6.29
N PHE A 312 -3.73 -26.03 5.05
CA PHE A 312 -4.03 -24.61 4.82
C PHE A 312 -5.37 -24.25 5.44
N LEU A 313 -5.42 -23.13 6.18
CA LEU A 313 -6.51 -22.75 7.10
C LEU A 313 -6.71 -23.71 8.30
N GLY A 314 -5.76 -24.62 8.57
CA GLY A 314 -5.75 -25.52 9.73
C GLY A 314 -5.34 -24.85 11.06
N GLY A 315 -5.05 -23.55 11.05
CA GLY A 315 -4.79 -22.74 12.24
C GLY A 315 -3.37 -22.79 12.80
N PHE A 316 -2.46 -23.57 12.20
CA PHE A 316 -1.03 -23.54 12.57
C PHE A 316 -0.22 -22.55 11.70
N TYR A 317 -0.36 -22.60 10.37
CA TYR A 317 0.39 -21.76 9.43
C TYR A 317 -0.38 -20.53 8.94
N SER A 318 0.34 -19.41 8.81
CA SER A 318 -0.12 -18.12 8.26
C SER A 318 -0.43 -18.20 6.76
N LEU A 319 -0.78 -17.07 6.11
CA LEU A 319 -1.25 -17.07 4.72
C LEU A 319 -0.27 -17.64 3.68
N ASN A 320 1.04 -17.61 3.95
CA ASN A 320 2.03 -18.26 3.08
C ASN A 320 2.07 -19.80 3.19
N GLY A 321 1.50 -20.36 4.26
CA GLY A 321 1.45 -21.80 4.50
C GLY A 321 2.70 -22.44 5.10
N TYR A 322 3.80 -21.71 5.36
CA TYR A 322 5.03 -22.30 5.92
C TYR A 322 5.59 -21.61 7.19
N TYR A 323 5.24 -20.34 7.46
CA TYR A 323 5.55 -19.70 8.74
C TYR A 323 4.34 -19.79 9.71
N PRO A 324 4.54 -20.22 10.97
CA PRO A 324 3.44 -20.41 11.91
C PRO A 324 2.84 -19.10 12.45
N GLY A 325 1.60 -19.19 12.94
CA GLY A 325 0.99 -18.17 13.79
C GLY A 325 1.60 -18.12 15.19
N ARG A 326 1.09 -17.21 16.03
CA ARG A 326 1.65 -16.92 17.37
C ARG A 326 1.68 -18.15 18.28
N THR A 327 0.67 -19.02 18.19
CA THR A 327 0.58 -20.27 18.94
C THR A 327 1.55 -21.33 18.41
N GLY A 328 1.84 -21.32 17.11
CA GLY A 328 2.86 -22.18 16.52
C GLY A 328 4.28 -21.74 16.90
N GLN A 329 4.55 -20.44 16.89
CA GLN A 329 5.78 -19.85 17.43
C GLN A 329 5.95 -20.18 18.94
N ALA A 330 4.86 -20.14 19.72
CA ALA A 330 4.88 -20.51 21.14
C ALA A 330 5.18 -22.01 21.36
N LEU A 331 4.64 -22.90 20.51
CA LEU A 331 4.93 -24.33 20.54
C LEU A 331 6.42 -24.61 20.24
N ILE A 332 7.00 -23.90 19.28
CA ILE A 332 8.44 -23.98 18.96
C ILE A 332 9.27 -23.51 20.15
N ALA A 333 8.93 -22.36 20.74
CA ALA A 333 9.62 -21.85 21.92
C ALA A 333 9.58 -22.84 23.10
N ASN A 334 8.42 -23.44 23.39
CA ASN A 334 8.30 -24.49 24.41
C ASN A 334 9.21 -25.70 24.09
N ARG A 335 9.27 -26.15 22.84
CA ARG A 335 10.15 -27.26 22.45
C ARG A 335 11.63 -26.93 22.59
N LEU A 336 12.04 -25.68 22.38
CA LEU A 336 13.42 -25.24 22.61
C LEU A 336 13.71 -25.13 24.12
N LEU A 337 12.79 -24.58 24.92
CA LEU A 337 12.89 -24.51 26.39
C LEU A 337 13.01 -25.89 27.04
N GLU A 338 12.26 -26.90 26.56
CA GLU A 338 12.40 -28.31 26.98
C GLU A 338 13.84 -28.82 26.81
N VAL A 339 14.50 -28.48 25.69
CA VAL A 339 15.87 -28.91 25.40
C VAL A 339 16.86 -28.13 26.25
N VAL A 340 16.69 -26.81 26.41
CA VAL A 340 17.52 -25.96 27.28
C VAL A 340 17.48 -26.46 28.72
N ASN A 341 16.28 -26.63 29.30
CA ASN A 341 16.08 -27.14 30.65
C ASN A 341 16.75 -28.50 30.88
N ARG A 342 16.60 -29.43 29.94
CA ARG A 342 17.21 -30.77 30.03
C ARG A 342 18.74 -30.76 29.85
N THR A 343 19.29 -29.88 29.02
CA THR A 343 20.72 -29.85 28.72
C THR A 343 21.52 -29.08 29.78
N TYR A 344 20.97 -28.00 30.32
CA TYR A 344 21.68 -27.07 31.23
C TYR A 344 21.16 -27.08 32.68
N ASP A 345 20.31 -28.06 33.04
CA ASP A 345 19.60 -28.21 34.33
C ASP A 345 18.82 -26.95 34.79
N THR A 346 18.31 -26.18 33.82
CA THR A 346 17.48 -25.00 34.08
C THR A 346 16.01 -25.37 34.24
N ARG A 347 15.21 -24.42 34.78
CA ARG A 347 13.79 -24.62 35.11
C ARG A 347 12.94 -23.45 34.63
N PHE A 348 13.06 -23.11 33.34
CA PHE A 348 12.23 -22.11 32.69
C PHE A 348 10.83 -22.69 32.43
N GLU A 349 9.78 -21.96 32.81
CA GLU A 349 8.39 -22.40 32.66
C GLU A 349 7.94 -22.36 31.18
N PRO A 350 7.05 -23.28 30.75
CA PRO A 350 6.49 -23.28 29.41
C PRO A 350 5.45 -22.16 29.23
N ILE A 351 5.36 -21.65 28.00
CA ILE A 351 4.38 -20.67 27.56
C ILE A 351 2.98 -21.29 27.52
N ASP A 352 2.00 -20.61 28.11
CA ASP A 352 0.57 -20.96 28.02
C ASP A 352 0.05 -20.78 26.58
N LEU A 353 0.08 -21.88 25.83
CA LEU A 353 -0.47 -21.96 24.48
C LEU A 353 -1.96 -21.59 24.42
N GLY A 354 -2.74 -21.84 25.48
CA GLY A 354 -4.18 -21.52 25.56
C GLY A 354 -4.47 -20.03 25.82
N ARG A 355 -3.51 -19.29 26.39
CA ARG A 355 -3.50 -17.82 26.36
C ARG A 355 -3.15 -17.33 24.96
N THR A 356 -2.07 -17.82 24.35
CA THR A 356 -1.64 -17.39 23.02
C THR A 356 -2.70 -17.63 21.94
N LEU A 357 -3.38 -18.79 21.97
CA LEU A 357 -4.47 -19.17 21.05
C LEU A 357 -5.62 -18.14 20.97
N ARG A 358 -5.86 -17.39 22.06
CA ARG A 358 -6.93 -16.37 22.13
C ARG A 358 -6.57 -15.05 21.43
N ALA A 359 -5.28 -14.82 21.16
CA ALA A 359 -4.75 -13.62 20.50
C ALA A 359 -4.04 -13.94 19.17
N ASP A 360 -4.25 -15.15 18.63
CA ASP A 360 -3.65 -15.63 17.39
C ASP A 360 -4.67 -15.62 16.24
N ALA A 361 -4.51 -14.67 15.32
CA ALA A 361 -5.35 -14.51 14.14
C ALA A 361 -5.31 -15.74 13.21
N VAL A 362 -4.16 -16.43 13.15
CA VAL A 362 -3.99 -17.64 12.33
C VAL A 362 -4.86 -18.78 12.87
N ALA A 363 -4.86 -18.98 14.19
CA ALA A 363 -5.74 -19.94 14.85
C ALA A 363 -7.24 -19.58 14.74
N ALA A 364 -7.58 -18.38 14.24
CA ALA A 364 -8.94 -17.92 13.97
C ALA A 364 -9.31 -17.91 12.47
N TYR A 365 -8.49 -18.50 11.60
CA TYR A 365 -8.86 -18.84 10.22
C TYR A 365 -10.02 -19.87 10.19
N GLN A 366 -10.80 -19.84 9.13
CA GLN A 366 -11.95 -20.74 8.91
C GLN A 366 -11.90 -21.33 7.50
N ALA A 367 -11.74 -22.64 7.41
CA ALA A 367 -12.00 -23.40 6.18
C ALA A 367 -13.52 -23.44 5.87
N PRO A 368 -13.94 -23.76 4.63
CA PRO A 368 -15.36 -23.78 4.29
C PRO A 368 -16.06 -24.96 4.99
N VAL A 369 -17.33 -24.79 5.38
CA VAL A 369 -18.11 -25.79 6.11
C VAL A 369 -19.08 -26.52 5.17
N GLY A 370 -19.41 -27.77 5.48
CA GLY A 370 -20.34 -28.59 4.69
C GLY A 370 -19.64 -29.57 3.74
N PRO A 371 -20.40 -30.21 2.84
CA PRO A 371 -19.93 -31.31 2.01
C PRO A 371 -18.92 -30.87 0.94
N ALA A 372 -18.22 -31.84 0.36
CA ALA A 372 -17.50 -31.63 -0.90
C ALA A 372 -18.48 -31.65 -2.10
N PHE A 373 -18.09 -31.01 -3.21
CA PHE A 373 -18.71 -31.28 -4.51
C PHE A 373 -18.53 -32.76 -4.89
N ARG A 374 -19.50 -33.38 -5.56
CA ARG A 374 -19.40 -34.80 -5.97
C ARG A 374 -18.47 -35.01 -7.17
N THR A 375 -18.39 -34.02 -8.06
CA THR A 375 -17.56 -33.98 -9.27
C THR A 375 -17.20 -32.51 -9.56
N TRP A 376 -16.45 -32.22 -10.63
CA TRP A 376 -16.19 -30.84 -11.02
C TRP A 376 -17.50 -30.08 -11.34
N PRO A 377 -17.73 -28.87 -10.75
CA PRO A 377 -18.90 -28.06 -11.06
C PRO A 377 -18.93 -27.68 -12.55
N GLY A 378 -19.83 -28.32 -13.32
CA GLY A 378 -19.92 -28.12 -14.78
C GLY A 378 -19.89 -29.41 -15.62
N ARG A 379 -19.49 -30.57 -15.06
CA ARG A 379 -19.59 -31.87 -15.77
C ARG A 379 -21.01 -32.47 -15.79
N LEU A 380 -21.97 -31.83 -15.13
CA LEU A 380 -23.41 -32.10 -15.23
C LEU A 380 -24.16 -30.77 -15.33
N ALA A 381 -25.28 -30.78 -16.05
CA ALA A 381 -26.02 -29.57 -16.39
C ALA A 381 -26.67 -28.89 -15.17
N SER A 382 -26.78 -27.55 -15.26
CA SER A 382 -27.77 -26.72 -14.56
C SER A 382 -28.01 -27.01 -13.06
N VAL A 383 -27.05 -26.62 -12.22
CA VAL A 383 -27.39 -25.98 -10.93
C VAL A 383 -26.84 -24.55 -10.97
N GLY A 384 -27.72 -23.61 -11.29
CA GLY A 384 -27.41 -22.18 -11.27
C GLY A 384 -27.26 -21.68 -9.82
N TYR A 385 -26.47 -20.63 -9.63
CA TYR A 385 -26.66 -19.78 -8.46
C TYR A 385 -28.03 -19.12 -8.64
N ASN A 386 -29.04 -19.62 -7.93
CA ASN A 386 -30.41 -19.28 -8.26
C ASN A 386 -30.77 -17.92 -7.63
N VAL A 387 -30.77 -16.88 -8.46
CA VAL A 387 -31.05 -15.48 -8.07
C VAL A 387 -32.42 -15.34 -7.37
N GLN A 388 -33.33 -16.30 -7.55
CA GLN A 388 -34.55 -16.42 -6.74
C GLN A 388 -34.32 -16.37 -5.22
N PHE A 389 -33.16 -16.80 -4.71
CA PHE A 389 -32.83 -16.70 -3.28
C PHE A 389 -32.53 -15.24 -2.84
N VAL A 390 -32.06 -14.39 -3.75
CA VAL A 390 -31.91 -12.94 -3.52
C VAL A 390 -33.27 -12.25 -3.67
N VAL A 391 -34.11 -12.67 -4.62
CA VAL A 391 -35.50 -12.19 -4.74
C VAL A 391 -36.32 -12.50 -3.48
N ALA A 392 -36.09 -13.66 -2.85
CA ALA A 392 -36.70 -14.00 -1.55
C ALA A 392 -36.21 -13.12 -0.39
N LEU A 393 -34.99 -12.56 -0.47
CA LEU A 393 -34.45 -11.63 0.52
C LEU A 393 -34.93 -10.18 0.31
N LEU A 394 -35.29 -9.82 -0.93
CA LEU A 394 -35.78 -8.50 -1.35
C LEU A 394 -37.33 -8.39 -1.38
N GLY A 395 -38.04 -9.38 -0.84
CA GLY A 395 -39.49 -9.54 -1.00
C GLY A 395 -40.41 -8.51 -0.30
N ILE A 396 -39.89 -7.39 0.20
CA ILE A 396 -40.67 -6.35 0.91
C ILE A 396 -40.27 -4.96 0.42
N VAL A 397 -40.79 -4.55 -0.75
CA VAL A 397 -40.77 -3.16 -1.22
C VAL A 397 -42.12 -2.83 -1.85
N GLY A 398 -42.90 -1.96 -1.20
CA GLY A 398 -44.18 -1.51 -1.74
C GLY A 398 -45.05 -0.69 -0.77
N GLY A 399 -44.85 0.63 -0.71
CA GLY A 399 -45.83 1.54 -0.08
C GLY A 399 -45.33 2.95 0.30
N MET A 400 -45.84 3.97 -0.41
CA MET A 400 -46.14 5.38 0.02
C MET A 400 -45.03 6.23 0.72
N ILE A 401 -44.42 7.26 0.09
CA ILE A 401 -44.93 8.62 -0.28
C ILE A 401 -44.89 9.74 0.82
N LEU A 402 -44.13 10.82 0.51
CA LEU A 402 -44.23 12.27 0.89
C LEU A 402 -43.45 12.91 2.10
N GLY A 403 -42.72 14.02 1.81
CA GLY A 403 -42.09 15.00 2.75
C GLY A 403 -40.54 14.96 2.81
N GLY A 404 -39.76 15.98 3.20
CA GLY A 404 -39.96 17.43 3.49
C GLY A 404 -38.98 17.96 4.57
N LEU A 405 -38.45 19.21 4.64
CA LEU A 405 -38.44 20.40 3.76
C LEU A 405 -37.35 21.45 4.21
N ARG A 406 -36.45 21.93 3.31
CA ARG A 406 -35.58 23.17 3.42
C ARG A 406 -34.44 23.15 4.50
N ARG A 407 -33.34 23.96 4.48
CA ARG A 407 -32.66 24.90 3.52
C ARG A 407 -31.27 25.33 4.08
N LYS A 408 -30.25 25.59 3.24
CA LYS A 408 -29.55 26.92 3.09
C LYS A 408 -28.43 26.95 2.01
N LYS A 409 -28.35 28.11 1.33
CA LYS A 409 -27.46 28.61 0.24
C LYS A 409 -25.99 28.87 0.70
N THR A 410 -24.95 29.20 -0.11
CA THR A 410 -24.70 29.66 -1.53
C THR A 410 -23.18 29.42 -1.83
N ALA A 411 -22.63 29.02 -3.00
CA ALA A 411 -22.48 29.65 -4.35
C ALA A 411 -21.81 31.06 -4.34
N ARG A 412 -21.00 31.57 -5.30
CA ARG A 412 -20.54 31.27 -6.71
C ARG A 412 -19.51 32.42 -7.10
N PRO A 413 -19.10 32.76 -8.37
CA PRO A 413 -18.90 32.07 -9.67
C PRO A 413 -17.50 32.36 -10.37
N PRO A 414 -17.21 31.89 -11.62
CA PRO A 414 -16.07 32.36 -12.42
C PRO A 414 -16.18 33.81 -12.95
N ALA A 415 -15.05 34.41 -13.34
CA ALA A 415 -14.92 35.83 -13.70
C ALA A 415 -15.50 36.23 -15.08
N SER A 416 -15.66 37.55 -15.28
CA SER A 416 -16.33 38.20 -16.41
C SER A 416 -15.63 38.06 -17.77
N GLY A 417 -16.38 37.87 -18.87
CA GLY A 417 -15.82 38.06 -20.21
C GLY A 417 -16.62 37.63 -21.45
N SER A 418 -17.85 37.11 -21.35
CA SER A 418 -18.60 36.70 -22.56
C SER A 418 -20.13 36.85 -22.46
N ASP A 419 -20.78 36.87 -23.62
CA ASP A 419 -22.24 36.97 -23.78
C ASP A 419 -22.94 35.69 -23.25
N PRO A 420 -23.83 35.79 -22.23
CA PRO A 420 -24.51 34.64 -21.64
C PRO A 420 -25.39 33.83 -22.61
N SER A 421 -25.84 34.44 -23.72
CA SER A 421 -26.79 33.83 -24.66
C SER A 421 -26.23 32.63 -25.43
N ARG A 422 -24.89 32.50 -25.52
CA ARG A 422 -24.23 31.43 -26.29
C ARG A 422 -23.89 30.16 -25.50
N TRP A 423 -23.93 30.19 -24.16
CA TRP A 423 -23.37 29.13 -23.32
C TRP A 423 -24.36 28.49 -22.33
N THR A 424 -25.63 28.89 -22.36
CA THR A 424 -26.67 28.33 -21.48
C THR A 424 -27.08 26.92 -21.94
N LEU A 425 -27.03 25.93 -21.05
CA LEU A 425 -27.51 24.56 -21.32
C LEU A 425 -29.03 24.54 -21.50
N GLN A 426 -29.49 23.82 -22.52
CA GLN A 426 -30.91 23.62 -22.81
C GLN A 426 -31.35 22.22 -22.37
N LEU A 427 -32.45 22.17 -21.61
CA LEU A 427 -33.04 20.91 -21.16
C LEU A 427 -33.69 20.17 -22.35
N PRO A 428 -33.68 18.82 -22.34
CA PRO A 428 -34.26 18.04 -23.43
C PRO A 428 -35.77 18.27 -23.58
N PRO A 429 -36.32 18.21 -24.81
CA PRO A 429 -37.77 18.27 -25.04
C PRO A 429 -38.54 17.24 -24.20
N GLY A 430 -39.57 17.68 -23.48
CA GLY A 430 -40.34 16.83 -22.57
C GLY A 430 -39.71 16.62 -21.18
N LEU A 431 -38.55 17.22 -20.90
CA LEU A 431 -37.80 17.14 -19.64
C LEU A 431 -37.34 15.72 -19.22
N GLU A 432 -37.48 14.69 -20.05
CA GLU A 432 -36.91 13.36 -19.81
C GLU A 432 -36.05 12.93 -21.00
N GLN A 433 -34.90 12.30 -20.71
CA GLN A 433 -34.06 11.64 -21.69
C GLN A 433 -33.63 10.26 -21.21
N VAL A 434 -33.51 9.33 -22.15
CA VAL A 434 -32.81 8.06 -21.95
C VAL A 434 -31.67 7.98 -22.96
N LEU A 435 -30.47 7.70 -22.48
CA LEU A 435 -29.25 7.57 -23.28
C LEU A 435 -28.56 6.24 -22.96
N PRO A 436 -27.99 5.53 -23.96
CA PRO A 436 -27.13 4.39 -23.69
C PRO A 436 -25.86 4.86 -22.98
N LEU A 437 -25.29 4.01 -22.12
CA LEU A 437 -23.95 4.24 -21.60
C LEU A 437 -22.92 3.93 -22.68
N ASN A 438 -21.84 4.72 -22.74
CA ASN A 438 -20.65 4.30 -23.44
C ASN A 438 -19.86 3.37 -22.52
N ALA A 439 -19.66 2.13 -22.97
CA ALA A 439 -19.04 1.09 -22.17
C ALA A 439 -17.49 1.15 -22.17
N GLU A 440 -16.84 1.98 -22.99
CA GLU A 440 -15.39 2.23 -22.83
C GLU A 440 -15.09 3.28 -21.76
N SER A 441 -16.05 4.15 -21.43
CA SER A 441 -15.93 5.18 -20.39
C SER A 441 -16.73 4.89 -19.12
N SER A 442 -17.63 3.90 -19.09
CA SER A 442 -18.43 3.56 -17.91
C SER A 442 -17.91 2.33 -17.18
N TYR A 443 -17.68 2.45 -15.87
CA TYR A 443 -17.20 1.37 -15.00
C TYR A 443 -17.66 1.57 -13.55
N TYR A 444 -17.70 0.49 -12.77
CA TYR A 444 -17.75 0.57 -11.32
C TYR A 444 -16.68 -0.33 -10.71
N GLY A 445 -16.40 -0.13 -9.43
CA GLY A 445 -15.48 -0.96 -8.70
C GLY A 445 -15.51 -0.74 -7.20
N ASP A 446 -14.51 -1.31 -6.55
CA ASP A 446 -14.19 -1.12 -5.15
C ASP A 446 -12.67 -1.31 -4.98
N ALA A 447 -12.07 -0.52 -4.09
CA ALA A 447 -10.66 -0.59 -3.74
C ALA A 447 -10.50 -0.99 -2.27
N LEU A 448 -11.01 -2.17 -1.92
CA LEU A 448 -11.06 -2.68 -0.55
C LEU A 448 -9.68 -2.61 0.11
N ARG A 449 -9.64 -2.23 1.38
CA ARG A 449 -8.43 -2.21 2.22
C ARG A 449 -8.42 -3.42 3.17
N PRO A 450 -7.87 -4.59 2.74
CA PRO A 450 -7.80 -5.79 3.58
C PRO A 450 -6.68 -5.66 4.62
N VAL A 451 -7.05 -5.34 5.86
CA VAL A 451 -6.14 -5.26 7.02
C VAL A 451 -6.65 -6.15 8.15
N HIS A 452 -5.76 -6.48 9.08
CA HIS A 452 -6.15 -6.98 10.39
C HIS A 452 -5.32 -6.31 11.48
N THR A 453 -5.97 -5.80 12.51
CA THR A 453 -5.31 -5.24 13.70
C THR A 453 -6.11 -5.54 14.97
N ALA A 454 -5.40 -5.54 16.10
CA ALA A 454 -5.98 -5.70 17.44
C ALA A 454 -6.06 -4.37 18.22
N ASP A 455 -5.64 -3.25 17.64
CA ASP A 455 -5.86 -1.92 18.22
C ASP A 455 -7.22 -1.37 17.75
N GLU A 456 -8.13 -1.12 18.69
CA GLU A 456 -9.49 -0.66 18.42
C GLU A 456 -9.54 0.69 17.67
N LYS A 457 -8.53 1.56 17.83
CA LYS A 457 -8.43 2.85 17.14
C LYS A 457 -7.94 2.71 15.71
N GLU A 458 -7.00 1.80 15.47
CA GLU A 458 -6.61 1.42 14.11
C GLU A 458 -7.80 0.75 13.39
N ALA A 459 -8.57 -0.08 14.11
CA ALA A 459 -9.71 -0.83 13.58
C ALA A 459 -10.95 0.04 13.30
N GLU A 460 -11.13 1.19 13.96
CA GLU A 460 -12.28 2.09 13.74
C GLU A 460 -12.41 2.53 12.28
N PHE A 461 -11.28 2.82 11.61
CA PHE A 461 -11.23 3.32 10.22
C PHE A 461 -10.28 2.56 9.29
N GLY A 462 -9.56 1.53 9.77
CA GLY A 462 -8.58 0.78 8.95
C GLY A 462 -7.26 1.50 8.70
N LEU A 463 -7.00 2.56 9.45
CA LEU A 463 -5.82 3.43 9.32
C LEU A 463 -4.62 2.81 10.03
N THR A 464 -4.11 1.74 9.41
CA THR A 464 -2.97 0.94 9.84
C THR A 464 -2.17 0.40 8.65
N GLY A 465 -0.87 0.17 8.83
CA GLY A 465 -0.02 -0.45 7.83
C GLY A 465 -0.18 -1.98 7.71
N LYS A 466 -1.01 -2.62 8.56
CA LYS A 466 -1.13 -4.09 8.69
C LYS A 466 -1.96 -4.74 7.57
N LEU A 467 -1.54 -4.52 6.32
CA LEU A 467 -2.15 -5.06 5.10
C LEU A 467 -1.96 -6.57 4.99
N LEU A 468 -3.05 -7.29 4.71
CA LEU A 468 -3.05 -8.77 4.61
C LEU A 468 -2.45 -9.29 3.29
N PHE A 469 -2.49 -8.50 2.22
CA PHE A 469 -2.18 -8.95 0.85
C PHE A 469 -1.26 -7.97 0.09
N GLY A 470 -0.41 -7.23 0.80
CA GLY A 470 0.61 -6.36 0.23
C GLY A 470 0.14 -5.03 -0.39
N GLY A 471 -1.18 -4.85 -0.55
CA GLY A 471 -1.84 -3.68 -1.11
C GLY A 471 -3.35 -3.74 -0.92
N LEU A 472 -4.07 -2.88 -1.64
CA LEU A 472 -5.53 -2.93 -1.74
C LEU A 472 -5.98 -4.15 -2.54
N ALA A 473 -7.19 -4.66 -2.29
CA ALA A 473 -7.84 -5.58 -3.20
C ALA A 473 -8.69 -4.76 -4.18
N LEU A 474 -8.24 -4.67 -5.43
CA LEU A 474 -8.87 -3.88 -6.48
C LEU A 474 -9.83 -4.73 -7.32
N LEU A 475 -11.01 -4.17 -7.61
CA LEU A 475 -12.00 -4.72 -8.53
C LEU A 475 -12.55 -3.57 -9.37
N ASN A 476 -12.47 -3.64 -10.69
CA ASN A 476 -13.32 -2.86 -11.60
C ASN A 476 -14.08 -3.78 -12.55
N SER A 477 -15.24 -3.32 -13.01
CA SER A 477 -16.07 -3.97 -14.01
C SER A 477 -16.65 -2.92 -14.96
N ARG A 478 -16.60 -3.20 -16.26
CA ARG A 478 -17.12 -2.35 -17.33
C ARG A 478 -18.65 -2.32 -17.29
N LEU A 479 -19.27 -1.15 -17.28
CA LEU A 479 -20.73 -1.00 -17.20
C LEU A 479 -21.41 -0.90 -18.57
N HIS A 480 -22.49 -1.67 -18.71
CA HIS A 480 -23.39 -1.68 -19.86
C HIS A 480 -24.83 -1.38 -19.42
N GLY A 481 -25.57 -0.64 -20.24
CA GLY A 481 -26.98 -0.32 -20.01
C GLY A 481 -27.34 1.07 -20.53
N SER A 482 -28.29 1.71 -19.87
CA SER A 482 -28.74 3.07 -20.18
C SER A 482 -28.93 3.87 -18.90
N VAL A 483 -28.70 5.18 -18.98
CA VAL A 483 -29.12 6.14 -17.96
C VAL A 483 -30.40 6.84 -18.42
N ARG A 484 -31.38 6.93 -17.53
CA ARG A 484 -32.54 7.82 -17.63
C ARG A 484 -32.28 9.03 -16.75
N ILE A 485 -32.48 10.22 -17.30
CA ILE A 485 -32.41 11.48 -16.56
C ILE A 485 -33.72 12.23 -16.78
N LYS A 486 -34.40 12.54 -15.66
CA LYS A 486 -35.66 13.27 -15.63
C LYS A 486 -35.43 14.60 -14.91
N PHE A 487 -35.57 15.69 -15.65
CA PHE A 487 -35.44 17.05 -15.15
C PHE A 487 -36.80 17.59 -14.68
N TYR A 488 -36.74 18.57 -13.79
CA TYR A 488 -37.89 19.37 -13.36
C TYR A 488 -37.76 20.81 -13.90
N PRO A 489 -38.88 21.55 -14.07
CA PRO A 489 -38.86 22.92 -14.56
C PRO A 489 -37.91 23.82 -13.73
N PRO A 490 -36.98 24.56 -14.38
CA PRO A 490 -35.93 25.27 -13.67
C PRO A 490 -36.46 26.48 -12.89
N VAL A 491 -35.91 26.70 -11.70
CA VAL A 491 -36.19 27.87 -10.84
C VAL A 491 -34.90 28.66 -10.66
N ASN A 492 -34.88 29.92 -11.09
CA ASN A 492 -33.67 30.77 -11.13
C ASN A 492 -32.50 30.09 -11.87
N ASN A 493 -32.79 29.46 -13.01
CA ASN A 493 -31.86 28.68 -13.84
C ASN A 493 -31.26 27.42 -13.18
N ILE A 494 -31.80 26.97 -12.04
CA ILE A 494 -31.45 25.67 -11.43
C ILE A 494 -32.56 24.67 -11.72
N ALA A 495 -32.22 23.58 -12.41
CA ALA A 495 -33.10 22.44 -12.68
C ALA A 495 -32.75 21.28 -11.75
N HIS A 496 -33.70 20.86 -10.92
CA HIS A 496 -33.58 19.59 -10.20
C HIS A 496 -33.67 18.42 -11.20
N PHE A 497 -32.94 17.34 -10.97
CA PHE A 497 -32.99 16.14 -11.80
C PHE A 497 -32.88 14.84 -11.00
N GLU A 498 -33.57 13.82 -11.49
CA GLU A 498 -33.49 12.42 -11.04
C GLU A 498 -32.71 11.59 -12.05
N VAL A 499 -31.89 10.67 -11.56
CA VAL A 499 -31.09 9.70 -12.33
C VAL A 499 -31.54 8.29 -11.96
N THR A 500 -31.81 7.47 -12.97
CA THR A 500 -32.17 6.05 -12.82
C THR A 500 -31.57 5.21 -13.95
N HIS A 501 -31.51 3.90 -13.76
CA HIS A 501 -30.90 2.95 -14.69
C HIS A 501 -31.96 1.92 -15.12
N PRO A 502 -32.71 2.15 -16.22
CA PRO A 502 -33.81 1.28 -16.61
C PRO A 502 -33.35 -0.17 -16.88
N LYS A 503 -33.90 -1.11 -16.09
CA LYS A 503 -33.52 -2.55 -16.02
C LYS A 503 -32.20 -2.86 -15.28
N GLY A 504 -31.62 -1.88 -14.59
CA GLY A 504 -30.30 -1.97 -13.97
C GLY A 504 -29.17 -1.89 -14.99
N LEU A 505 -27.94 -1.65 -14.51
CA LEU A 505 -26.73 -1.80 -15.29
C LEU A 505 -26.14 -3.20 -15.08
N LYS A 506 -25.43 -3.70 -16.10
CA LYS A 506 -24.68 -4.96 -16.04
C LYS A 506 -23.19 -4.69 -16.15
N GLY A 507 -22.39 -5.42 -15.39
CA GLY A 507 -20.94 -5.41 -15.50
C GLY A 507 -20.39 -6.56 -16.35
N ASP A 508 -19.21 -6.36 -16.95
CA ASP A 508 -18.36 -7.49 -17.41
C ASP A 508 -17.88 -8.31 -16.19
N ASP A 509 -17.88 -9.65 -16.31
CA ASP A 509 -17.34 -10.56 -15.29
C ASP A 509 -15.80 -10.44 -15.16
N GLY A 510 -15.28 -10.53 -13.93
CA GLY A 510 -13.86 -10.34 -13.64
C GLY A 510 -13.42 -10.92 -12.29
N ARG A 511 -12.47 -10.26 -11.64
CA ARG A 511 -11.97 -10.66 -10.31
C ARG A 511 -11.60 -9.48 -9.43
N LEU A 512 -11.83 -9.66 -8.14
CA LEU A 512 -11.19 -8.88 -7.08
C LEU A 512 -9.80 -9.46 -6.86
N SER A 513 -8.73 -8.66 -6.86
CA SER A 513 -7.36 -9.16 -6.70
C SER A 513 -6.43 -8.14 -6.03
N ALA A 514 -5.40 -8.64 -5.34
CA ALA A 514 -4.39 -7.82 -4.67
C ALA A 514 -2.96 -8.22 -5.10
N PRO A 515 -1.95 -7.36 -4.90
CA PRO A 515 -0.61 -7.56 -5.50
C PRO A 515 0.13 -8.78 -4.98
N GLN A 516 -0.16 -9.24 -3.75
CA GLN A 516 0.33 -10.50 -3.22
C GLN A 516 -0.83 -11.44 -2.93
N PHE A 517 -0.70 -12.69 -3.38
CA PHE A 517 -1.49 -13.86 -2.99
C PHE A 517 -3.00 -13.88 -3.35
N TYR A 518 -3.71 -12.77 -3.24
CA TYR A 518 -5.18 -12.75 -3.21
C TYR A 518 -5.85 -12.59 -4.57
N LYS A 519 -6.86 -13.43 -4.82
CA LYS A 519 -7.84 -13.32 -5.92
C LYS A 519 -9.17 -13.96 -5.52
N LEU A 520 -10.28 -13.38 -5.96
CA LEU A 520 -11.64 -13.90 -5.77
C LEU A 520 -12.50 -13.58 -7.01
N PRO A 521 -13.27 -14.54 -7.57
CA PRO A 521 -14.13 -14.25 -8.71
C PRO A 521 -15.19 -13.21 -8.39
N ALA A 522 -15.33 -12.22 -9.27
CA ALA A 522 -16.40 -11.25 -9.25
C ALA A 522 -17.25 -11.47 -10.51
N LEU A 523 -18.42 -12.08 -10.32
CA LEU A 523 -19.28 -12.60 -11.38
C LEU A 523 -20.71 -12.10 -11.22
N GLN A 524 -21.44 -12.07 -12.34
CA GLN A 524 -22.85 -11.68 -12.46
C GLN A 524 -23.12 -10.23 -12.01
N HIS A 525 -22.17 -9.35 -12.31
CA HIS A 525 -22.16 -7.93 -11.93
C HIS A 525 -23.45 -7.19 -12.32
N GLN A 526 -24.07 -6.56 -11.32
CA GLN A 526 -25.27 -5.74 -11.46
C GLN A 526 -25.17 -4.47 -10.61
N VAL A 527 -25.68 -3.36 -11.15
CA VAL A 527 -25.92 -2.12 -10.41
C VAL A 527 -27.40 -1.75 -10.54
N MET A 528 -28.07 -1.48 -9.41
CA MET A 528 -29.50 -1.19 -9.36
C MET A 528 -29.77 0.07 -8.54
N ASP A 529 -30.81 0.83 -8.90
CA ASP A 529 -31.24 2.00 -8.14
C ASP A 529 -31.82 1.62 -6.77
N GLY A 530 -31.62 2.48 -5.77
CA GLY A 530 -32.36 2.42 -4.51
C GLY A 530 -33.86 2.64 -4.72
N THR A 531 -34.70 1.82 -4.09
CA THR A 531 -36.16 1.81 -4.33
C THR A 531 -36.88 3.00 -3.72
N ASP A 532 -36.42 3.44 -2.54
CA ASP A 532 -37.13 4.39 -1.69
C ASP A 532 -36.59 5.83 -1.84
N ARG A 533 -35.39 5.94 -2.45
CA ARG A 533 -34.72 7.20 -2.77
C ARG A 533 -33.99 7.04 -4.10
N LEU A 534 -34.48 7.74 -5.13
CA LEU A 534 -33.79 7.81 -6.42
C LEU A 534 -32.49 8.60 -6.27
N SER A 535 -31.55 8.37 -7.19
CA SER A 535 -30.37 9.23 -7.32
C SER A 535 -30.79 10.59 -7.89
N SER A 536 -30.29 11.71 -7.39
CA SER A 536 -30.73 13.04 -7.81
C SER A 536 -29.71 14.15 -7.55
N GLY A 537 -29.93 15.33 -8.14
CA GLY A 537 -29.10 16.52 -7.94
C GLY A 537 -29.71 17.78 -8.56
N ASP A 538 -29.00 18.90 -8.46
CA ASP A 538 -29.43 20.21 -8.95
C ASP A 538 -28.43 20.77 -9.98
N LEU A 539 -28.85 20.89 -11.24
CA LEU A 539 -28.06 21.42 -12.36
C LEU A 539 -28.30 22.93 -12.55
N ASN A 540 -27.25 23.73 -12.53
CA ASN A 540 -27.31 25.14 -12.89
C ASN A 540 -27.07 25.33 -14.40
N LEU A 541 -28.12 25.69 -15.14
CA LEU A 541 -28.10 25.81 -16.60
C LEU A 541 -27.15 26.89 -17.14
N ILE A 542 -26.70 27.83 -16.29
CA ILE A 542 -25.80 28.93 -16.68
C ILE A 542 -24.31 28.58 -16.46
N THR A 543 -23.95 27.67 -15.54
CA THR A 543 -22.54 27.22 -15.36
C THR A 543 -22.30 25.76 -15.75
N GLY A 544 -23.34 24.96 -16.01
CA GLY A 544 -23.21 23.50 -16.13
C GLY A 544 -22.87 22.78 -14.82
N GLU A 545 -22.81 23.53 -13.72
CA GLU A 545 -22.47 23.10 -12.37
C GLU A 545 -23.57 22.21 -11.79
N VAL A 546 -23.20 21.04 -11.29
CA VAL A 546 -24.10 20.13 -10.57
C VAL A 546 -23.80 20.24 -9.07
N THR A 547 -24.85 20.47 -8.29
CA THR A 547 -24.81 20.54 -6.81
C THR A 547 -25.79 19.54 -6.20
N ASN A 548 -25.67 19.28 -4.90
CA ASN A 548 -26.55 18.36 -4.15
C ASN A 548 -26.67 16.93 -4.74
N LEU A 549 -25.69 16.50 -5.55
CA LEU A 549 -25.71 15.18 -6.19
C LEU A 549 -25.58 14.07 -5.15
N GLN A 550 -26.55 13.16 -5.14
CA GLN A 550 -26.50 11.92 -4.36
C GLN A 550 -26.89 10.75 -5.24
N TYR A 551 -26.04 9.71 -5.24
CA TYR A 551 -26.42 8.39 -5.75
C TYR A 551 -26.90 7.49 -4.62
N ASN A 552 -27.92 6.68 -4.88
CA ASN A 552 -28.40 5.61 -4.01
C ASN A 552 -28.42 4.32 -4.84
N LEU A 553 -27.41 3.45 -4.67
CA LEU A 553 -27.17 2.31 -5.55
C LEU A 553 -26.88 1.01 -4.80
N PHE A 554 -27.47 -0.09 -5.27
CA PHE A 554 -27.05 -1.44 -4.93
C PHE A 554 -26.00 -1.95 -5.91
N PHE A 555 -25.00 -2.65 -5.40
CA PHE A 555 -23.99 -3.36 -6.20
C PHE A 555 -24.04 -4.85 -5.86
N LEU A 556 -24.19 -5.69 -6.87
CA LEU A 556 -24.27 -7.14 -6.70
C LEU A 556 -23.26 -7.84 -7.59
N ASN A 557 -22.41 -8.68 -6.99
CA ASN A 557 -21.55 -9.65 -7.66
C ASN A 557 -21.16 -10.76 -6.65
N SER A 558 -20.55 -11.85 -7.12
CA SER A 558 -20.14 -12.96 -6.26
C SER A 558 -19.15 -12.60 -5.14
N ALA A 559 -18.31 -11.57 -5.32
CA ALA A 559 -17.33 -11.16 -4.30
C ALA A 559 -17.99 -10.40 -3.14
N ILE A 560 -18.92 -9.48 -3.43
CA ILE A 560 -19.75 -8.79 -2.43
C ILE A 560 -20.61 -9.80 -1.68
N LEU A 561 -21.21 -10.77 -2.38
CA LEU A 561 -22.00 -11.84 -1.75
C LEU A 561 -21.13 -12.75 -0.86
N ALA A 562 -19.88 -13.03 -1.23
CA ALA A 562 -18.93 -13.76 -0.38
C ALA A 562 -18.55 -12.97 0.89
N LEU A 563 -18.34 -11.65 0.78
CA LEU A 563 -18.10 -10.78 1.93
C LEU A 563 -19.30 -10.74 2.89
N ALA A 564 -20.52 -10.61 2.36
CA ALA A 564 -21.75 -10.65 3.14
C ALA A 564 -22.01 -12.03 3.79
N ALA A 565 -21.63 -13.12 3.11
CA ALA A 565 -21.77 -14.48 3.65
C ALA A 565 -20.85 -14.75 4.86
N VAL A 566 -19.70 -14.06 4.95
CA VAL A 566 -18.77 -14.18 6.09
C VAL A 566 -18.91 -13.04 7.12
N ASN A 567 -19.70 -11.99 6.79
CA ASN A 567 -20.10 -10.91 7.69
C ASN A 567 -21.64 -10.71 7.65
N PRO A 568 -22.46 -11.56 8.32
CA PRO A 568 -23.92 -11.52 8.20
C PRO A 568 -24.61 -10.23 8.69
N ALA A 569 -23.87 -9.36 9.39
CA ALA A 569 -24.32 -8.05 9.85
C ALA A 569 -24.18 -6.93 8.79
N LEU A 570 -23.62 -7.21 7.61
CA LEU A 570 -23.39 -6.22 6.56
C LEU A 570 -24.71 -5.50 6.18
N PRO A 571 -24.73 -4.15 6.11
CA PRO A 571 -25.93 -3.39 5.75
C PRO A 571 -26.55 -3.85 4.43
N LYS A 572 -27.88 -3.90 4.40
CA LYS A 572 -28.69 -4.32 3.24
C LYS A 572 -29.37 -3.15 2.54
N ASP A 573 -29.06 -1.93 2.94
CA ASP A 573 -29.50 -0.68 2.33
C ASP A 573 -28.67 -0.36 1.07
N PRO A 574 -29.19 0.44 0.11
CA PRO A 574 -28.39 0.91 -1.01
C PRO A 574 -27.26 1.82 -0.52
N LEU A 575 -26.07 1.65 -1.10
CA LEU A 575 -24.93 2.52 -0.82
C LEU A 575 -25.21 3.94 -1.32
N LYS A 576 -24.80 4.92 -0.51
CA LYS A 576 -24.96 6.35 -0.79
C LYS A 576 -23.63 6.92 -1.25
N PHE A 577 -23.65 7.81 -2.24
CA PHE A 577 -22.45 8.49 -2.73
C PHE A 577 -22.73 9.99 -2.86
N PRO A 578 -22.06 10.86 -2.08
CA PRO A 578 -21.23 10.50 -0.93
C PRO A 578 -22.05 9.76 0.15
N GLY A 579 -21.37 8.92 0.93
CA GLY A 579 -21.95 8.26 2.10
C GLY A 579 -21.91 9.16 3.34
N GLU A 580 -21.45 8.60 4.46
CA GLU A 580 -20.94 9.43 5.57
C GLU A 580 -19.61 10.11 5.19
N TYR A 581 -18.81 9.45 4.34
CA TYR A 581 -17.61 10.00 3.72
C TYR A 581 -17.48 9.57 2.26
N GLY A 582 -16.78 10.36 1.44
CA GLY A 582 -16.61 10.15 0.00
C GLY A 582 -17.02 11.37 -0.83
N SER A 583 -17.31 11.15 -2.11
CA SER A 583 -17.53 12.23 -3.09
C SER A 583 -18.63 11.89 -4.10
N ALA A 584 -19.30 12.90 -4.65
CA ALA A 584 -20.05 12.77 -5.90
C ALA A 584 -19.86 14.02 -6.77
N TRP A 585 -19.78 13.80 -8.07
CA TRP A 585 -19.66 14.84 -9.09
C TRP A 585 -20.35 14.40 -10.38
N ALA A 586 -20.92 15.36 -11.12
CA ALA A 586 -21.37 15.12 -12.48
C ALA A 586 -21.24 16.39 -13.34
N LYS A 587 -21.22 16.16 -14.66
CA LYS A 587 -21.22 17.18 -15.71
C LYS A 587 -22.31 16.85 -16.72
N PHE A 588 -22.98 17.90 -17.21
CA PHE A 588 -23.83 17.85 -18.39
C PHE A 588 -23.17 18.63 -19.54
N GLU A 589 -23.26 18.11 -20.76
CA GLU A 589 -22.72 18.75 -21.97
C GLU A 589 -23.78 18.80 -23.07
N GLN A 590 -23.91 19.93 -23.78
CA GLN A 590 -24.95 20.09 -24.80
C GLN A 590 -24.66 19.22 -26.04
N ARG A 591 -25.62 18.39 -26.43
CA ARG A 591 -25.56 17.58 -27.66
C ARG A 591 -26.24 18.29 -28.84
N PRO A 592 -25.80 18.02 -30.09
CA PRO A 592 -26.47 18.52 -31.30
C PRO A 592 -27.92 18.04 -31.48
N ASP A 593 -28.31 16.94 -30.83
CA ASP A 593 -29.68 16.39 -30.86
C ASP A 593 -30.62 17.01 -29.81
N GLY A 594 -30.21 18.11 -29.17
CA GLY A 594 -31.00 18.83 -28.15
C GLY A 594 -31.07 18.14 -26.79
N LYS A 595 -30.41 16.99 -26.62
CA LYS A 595 -30.23 16.33 -25.32
C LYS A 595 -28.96 16.82 -24.62
N LEU A 596 -28.74 16.35 -23.41
CA LEU A 596 -27.50 16.58 -22.66
C LEU A 596 -26.73 15.26 -22.52
N ASP A 597 -25.47 15.22 -22.94
CA ASP A 597 -24.58 14.13 -22.54
C ASP A 597 -24.31 14.24 -21.03
N TYR A 598 -24.20 13.10 -20.37
CA TYR A 598 -24.04 12.99 -18.94
C TYR A 598 -22.78 12.22 -18.60
N THR A 599 -22.00 12.74 -17.66
CA THR A 599 -20.88 12.03 -17.04
C THR A 599 -20.91 12.26 -15.54
N SER A 600 -20.70 11.21 -14.74
CA SER A 600 -20.59 11.28 -13.28
C SER A 600 -19.44 10.43 -12.75
N TYR A 601 -18.90 10.85 -11.61
CA TYR A 601 -17.96 10.07 -10.81
C TYR A 601 -18.31 10.20 -9.34
N ALA A 602 -18.48 9.08 -8.64
CA ALA A 602 -18.82 9.06 -7.23
C ALA A 602 -18.08 7.96 -6.47
N THR A 603 -17.71 8.26 -5.23
CA THR A 603 -17.00 7.39 -4.28
C THR A 603 -17.72 7.41 -2.94
N THR A 604 -17.60 6.32 -2.19
CA THR A 604 -17.99 6.29 -0.78
C THR A 604 -16.98 5.47 0.02
N PHE A 605 -16.86 5.76 1.30
CA PHE A 605 -16.08 4.96 2.24
C PHE A 605 -17.03 4.20 3.16
N VAL A 606 -16.72 2.92 3.45
CA VAL A 606 -17.48 2.09 4.40
C VAL A 606 -16.48 1.26 5.24
N PRO A 607 -16.13 1.69 6.47
CA PRO A 607 -15.32 0.90 7.36
C PRO A 607 -16.16 -0.25 7.93
N LEU A 608 -15.66 -1.48 7.94
CA LEU A 608 -16.42 -2.64 8.44
C LEU A 608 -16.47 -2.71 9.97
N SER A 609 -15.89 -1.74 10.67
CA SER A 609 -16.08 -1.50 12.11
C SER A 609 -17.55 -1.22 12.48
N VAL A 610 -18.34 -0.63 11.57
CA VAL A 610 -19.76 -0.30 11.77
C VAL A 610 -20.64 -1.53 12.04
N LEU A 611 -20.13 -2.73 11.79
CA LEU A 611 -20.80 -4.00 12.06
C LEU A 611 -20.91 -4.32 13.56
N GLY A 612 -20.11 -3.66 14.42
CA GLY A 612 -20.10 -3.90 15.87
C GLY A 612 -19.68 -5.33 16.28
N ALA A 613 -19.03 -6.06 15.37
CA ALA A 613 -18.66 -7.46 15.53
C ALA A 613 -17.34 -7.77 14.78
N PRO A 614 -16.60 -8.82 15.15
CA PRO A 614 -15.32 -9.16 14.51
C PRO A 614 -15.45 -9.38 12.99
N VAL A 615 -14.65 -8.66 12.22
CA VAL A 615 -14.72 -8.60 10.75
C VAL A 615 -13.95 -9.76 10.14
N ARG A 616 -14.47 -10.31 9.03
CA ARG A 616 -13.82 -11.40 8.30
C ARG A 616 -13.68 -11.14 6.80
N PHE A 617 -12.55 -11.53 6.22
CA PHE A 617 -12.31 -11.41 4.77
C PHE A 617 -12.52 -12.76 4.08
N PRO A 618 -13.28 -12.84 2.97
CA PRO A 618 -13.54 -14.09 2.26
C PRO A 618 -12.33 -14.53 1.42
N LEU A 619 -12.05 -15.82 1.40
CA LEU A 619 -11.08 -16.48 0.52
C LEU A 619 -11.81 -17.26 -0.60
N PRO A 620 -11.18 -17.55 -1.76
CA PRO A 620 -11.80 -18.23 -2.91
C PRO A 620 -12.04 -19.73 -2.69
N PHE A 621 -12.43 -20.16 -1.50
CA PHE A 621 -12.77 -21.54 -1.18
C PHE A 621 -14.21 -21.59 -0.68
N ALA A 622 -15.09 -22.27 -1.40
CA ALA A 622 -16.50 -22.40 -1.05
C ALA A 622 -16.96 -23.86 -1.15
N SER A 623 -17.91 -24.24 -0.30
CA SER A 623 -18.61 -25.53 -0.39
C SER A 623 -19.89 -25.41 -1.23
N PRO A 624 -20.52 -26.53 -1.65
CA PRO A 624 -21.75 -26.52 -2.44
C PRO A 624 -22.96 -25.84 -1.75
N ASN A 625 -22.89 -25.58 -0.44
CA ASN A 625 -23.95 -24.88 0.31
C ASN A 625 -23.74 -23.35 0.43
N GLY A 626 -22.68 -22.80 -0.17
CA GLY A 626 -22.34 -21.38 -0.11
C GLY A 626 -21.48 -20.95 1.08
N SER A 627 -21.20 -21.84 2.04
CA SER A 627 -20.21 -21.57 3.09
C SER A 627 -18.84 -21.31 2.47
N THR A 628 -18.28 -20.14 2.77
CA THR A 628 -17.05 -19.61 2.19
C THR A 628 -15.97 -19.50 3.27
N ALA A 629 -14.74 -19.87 2.94
CA ALA A 629 -13.59 -19.74 3.84
C ALA A 629 -13.29 -18.27 4.15
N SER A 630 -12.75 -18.00 5.33
CA SER A 630 -12.42 -16.64 5.75
C SER A 630 -11.33 -16.54 6.81
N ILE A 631 -10.75 -15.36 6.92
CA ILE A 631 -9.72 -14.98 7.91
C ILE A 631 -10.20 -13.76 8.70
N PRO A 632 -9.71 -13.53 9.95
CA PRO A 632 -9.93 -12.27 10.66
C PRO A 632 -9.40 -11.09 9.84
N SER A 633 -10.12 -9.97 9.88
CA SER A 633 -9.79 -8.78 9.10
C SER A 633 -10.33 -7.49 9.72
N ASP A 634 -10.30 -7.43 11.05
CA ASP A 634 -10.69 -6.26 11.85
C ASP A 634 -9.93 -4.99 11.43
N GLY A 635 -10.68 -3.93 11.15
CA GLY A 635 -10.20 -2.71 10.49
C GLY A 635 -10.34 -2.68 8.98
N SER A 636 -10.75 -3.78 8.31
CA SER A 636 -10.95 -3.74 6.85
C SER A 636 -12.06 -2.76 6.44
N ALA A 637 -11.89 -2.12 5.29
CA ALA A 637 -12.82 -1.13 4.76
C ALA A 637 -13.07 -1.32 3.27
N LEU A 638 -14.21 -0.81 2.80
CA LEU A 638 -14.59 -0.70 1.40
C LEU A 638 -14.39 0.74 0.93
N HIS A 639 -13.97 0.90 -0.32
CA HIS A 639 -13.95 2.18 -1.03
C HIS A 639 -14.67 2.02 -2.38
N PRO A 640 -16.01 1.80 -2.41
CA PRO A 640 -16.74 1.61 -3.67
C PRO A 640 -16.75 2.88 -4.51
N HIS A 641 -16.62 2.72 -5.82
CA HIS A 641 -16.60 3.82 -6.78
C HIS A 641 -17.38 3.50 -8.05
N ILE A 642 -17.92 4.53 -8.70
CA ILE A 642 -18.62 4.41 -9.98
C ILE A 642 -18.33 5.61 -10.88
N HIS A 643 -18.02 5.32 -12.15
CA HIS A 643 -17.96 6.30 -13.24
C HIS A 643 -19.01 5.93 -14.30
N VAL A 644 -19.95 6.83 -14.57
CA VAL A 644 -21.01 6.62 -15.57
C VAL A 644 -20.87 7.68 -16.65
N SER A 645 -20.86 7.31 -17.93
CA SER A 645 -20.84 8.29 -19.02
C SER A 645 -21.61 7.83 -20.25
N THR A 646 -22.30 8.77 -20.91
CA THR A 646 -22.91 8.58 -22.23
C THR A 646 -21.95 8.92 -23.37
N LYS A 647 -20.81 9.53 -23.05
CA LYS A 647 -19.80 10.04 -24.00
C LYS A 647 -18.64 9.04 -24.13
N ALA A 648 -18.07 8.92 -25.32
CA ALA A 648 -16.84 8.15 -25.52
C ALA A 648 -15.67 8.71 -24.71
N PRO A 649 -14.68 7.89 -24.29
CA PRO A 649 -13.41 8.41 -23.81
C PRO A 649 -12.71 9.21 -24.93
N GLU A 650 -11.68 9.99 -24.58
CA GLU A 650 -10.81 10.58 -25.59
C GLU A 650 -10.19 9.47 -26.45
N GLY A 651 -10.20 9.68 -27.77
CA GLY A 651 -9.56 8.77 -28.72
C GLY A 651 -8.04 8.77 -28.57
N ALA A 652 -7.41 7.69 -29.06
CA ALA A 652 -5.97 7.69 -29.26
C ALA A 652 -5.59 8.71 -30.34
N GLU A 653 -4.57 9.51 -30.06
CA GLU A 653 -3.94 10.36 -31.07
C GLU A 653 -3.13 9.47 -32.03
N PRO A 654 -3.05 9.80 -33.33
CA PRO A 654 -2.19 9.08 -34.27
C PRO A 654 -0.75 9.04 -33.76
N ASP A 655 -0.12 7.87 -33.86
CA ASP A 655 1.27 7.61 -33.45
C ASP A 655 1.59 7.90 -31.96
N ALA A 656 0.58 7.90 -31.08
CA ALA A 656 0.76 8.10 -29.64
C ALA A 656 1.62 7.01 -28.97
N ASP A 657 2.75 7.40 -28.36
CA ASP A 657 3.65 6.49 -27.67
C ASP A 657 3.18 6.13 -26.25
N VAL A 658 2.19 5.23 -26.19
CA VAL A 658 1.61 4.74 -24.94
C VAL A 658 2.52 3.67 -24.30
N PRO A 659 2.90 3.81 -23.02
CA PRO A 659 3.71 2.80 -22.33
C PRO A 659 2.90 1.53 -22.03
N GLU A 660 3.59 0.39 -21.91
CA GLU A 660 2.95 -0.83 -21.42
C GLU A 660 2.59 -0.65 -19.93
N LEU A 661 1.28 -0.71 -19.63
CA LEU A 661 0.78 -0.55 -18.27
C LEU A 661 0.87 -1.87 -17.50
N PRO A 662 1.49 -1.89 -16.31
CA PRO A 662 1.51 -3.07 -15.45
C PRO A 662 0.09 -3.51 -15.04
N VAL A 663 -0.05 -4.78 -14.66
CA VAL A 663 -1.29 -5.33 -14.07
C VAL A 663 -0.99 -6.05 -12.75
N ASN A 664 -1.95 -6.04 -11.82
CA ASN A 664 -1.91 -6.60 -10.46
C ASN A 664 -0.54 -6.46 -9.75
N THR A 665 0.02 -5.26 -9.77
CA THR A 665 1.39 -4.97 -9.29
C THR A 665 1.46 -3.60 -8.61
N ILE A 666 2.47 -3.41 -7.77
CA ILE A 666 2.82 -2.10 -7.19
C ILE A 666 4.12 -1.61 -7.84
N ARG A 667 4.16 -0.33 -8.20
CA ARG A 667 5.41 0.38 -8.51
C ARG A 667 5.54 1.64 -7.67
N GLU A 668 6.79 1.98 -7.34
CA GLU A 668 7.16 3.28 -6.79
C GLU A 668 7.58 4.23 -7.91
N PHE A 669 7.21 5.50 -7.76
CA PHE A 669 7.56 6.60 -8.64
C PHE A 669 8.22 7.70 -7.80
N THR A 670 9.43 8.14 -8.14
CA THR A 670 10.05 9.30 -7.46
C THR A 670 9.53 10.58 -8.09
N ALA A 671 9.19 11.59 -7.27
CA ALA A 671 8.72 12.87 -7.77
C ALA A 671 9.86 13.66 -8.44
N SER A 672 9.57 14.27 -9.59
CA SER A 672 10.44 15.27 -10.21
C SER A 672 10.09 16.63 -9.61
N VAL A 673 10.84 17.09 -8.60
CA VAL A 673 10.43 18.22 -7.74
C VAL A 673 10.24 19.51 -8.53
N HIS A 674 11.02 19.72 -9.59
CA HIS A 674 10.83 20.83 -10.55
C HIS A 674 9.43 20.85 -11.21
N ASN A 675 8.80 19.68 -11.39
CA ASN A 675 7.49 19.51 -12.03
C ASN A 675 6.44 18.90 -11.07
N ASN A 676 6.70 18.96 -9.75
CA ASN A 676 5.83 18.44 -8.70
C ASN A 676 5.58 19.57 -7.70
N SER A 677 4.37 20.11 -7.63
CA SER A 677 4.05 21.31 -6.85
C SER A 677 2.59 21.35 -6.40
N CYS A 678 2.33 22.12 -5.35
CA CYS A 678 1.00 22.57 -4.98
C CYS A 678 0.98 24.10 -4.90
N GLY A 679 -0.20 24.69 -4.93
CA GLY A 679 -0.32 26.13 -4.77
C GLY A 679 -1.76 26.60 -4.73
N ASN A 680 -1.90 27.92 -4.68
CA ASN A 680 -3.19 28.59 -4.63
C ASN A 680 -3.09 29.91 -5.40
N GLU A 681 -4.09 30.20 -6.22
CA GLU A 681 -4.35 31.54 -6.74
C GLU A 681 -5.43 32.19 -5.85
N PHE A 682 -5.23 33.45 -5.47
CA PHE A 682 -6.07 34.18 -4.51
C PHE A 682 -6.75 35.36 -5.21
N SER A 683 -8.05 35.28 -5.39
CA SER A 683 -8.87 36.35 -5.95
C SER A 683 -9.65 37.04 -4.83
N LEU A 684 -8.97 37.79 -3.95
CA LEU A 684 -9.56 38.33 -2.72
C LEU A 684 -9.98 39.80 -2.85
N SER A 685 -11.25 40.09 -2.54
CA SER A 685 -11.83 41.43 -2.54
C SER A 685 -11.51 42.16 -1.21
N ALA A 686 -10.24 42.57 -1.04
CA ALA A 686 -9.75 43.22 0.18
C ALA A 686 -8.86 44.46 -0.12
N PRO A 687 -9.26 45.68 0.27
CA PRO A 687 -8.44 46.89 0.13
C PRO A 687 -7.06 46.79 0.78
N GLU A 688 -6.91 45.97 1.81
CA GLU A 688 -5.71 45.67 2.58
C GLU A 688 -4.65 44.90 1.78
N LEU A 689 -5.07 44.10 0.80
CA LEU A 689 -4.22 43.28 -0.06
C LEU A 689 -3.92 43.97 -1.39
N GLY A 690 -4.93 44.66 -1.96
CA GLY A 690 -4.76 45.54 -3.13
C GLY A 690 -4.80 44.85 -4.49
N GLY A 691 -5.05 43.54 -4.56
CA GLY A 691 -5.20 42.78 -5.80
C GLY A 691 -5.07 41.28 -5.57
N PRO A 692 -5.10 40.45 -6.64
CA PRO A 692 -4.86 39.02 -6.54
C PRO A 692 -3.39 38.69 -6.27
N ALA A 693 -3.13 37.45 -5.87
CA ALA A 693 -1.77 36.90 -5.72
C ALA A 693 -1.75 35.38 -5.94
N THR A 694 -0.57 34.82 -6.19
CA THR A 694 -0.39 33.37 -6.36
C THR A 694 0.81 32.92 -5.53
N VAL A 695 0.69 31.74 -4.90
CA VAL A 695 1.84 31.02 -4.32
C VAL A 695 1.91 29.62 -4.90
N ARG A 696 3.14 29.16 -5.17
CA ARG A 696 3.44 27.80 -5.63
C ARG A 696 4.62 27.27 -4.82
N SER A 697 4.44 26.13 -4.18
CA SER A 697 5.48 25.41 -3.45
C SER A 697 5.76 24.10 -4.17
N HIS A 698 7.03 23.82 -4.43
CA HIS A 698 7.45 22.56 -5.04
C HIS A 698 7.51 21.45 -3.97
N LEU A 699 7.17 20.23 -4.35
CA LEU A 699 6.90 19.12 -3.45
C LEU A 699 7.92 17.98 -3.66
N ALA A 700 8.68 17.66 -2.62
CA ALA A 700 9.55 16.50 -2.56
C ALA A 700 8.82 15.28 -1.98
N GLY A 701 9.03 14.12 -2.61
CA GLY A 701 8.39 12.88 -2.18
C GLY A 701 8.42 11.82 -3.27
N ARG A 702 7.55 10.82 -3.11
CA ARG A 702 7.37 9.68 -4.00
C ARG A 702 5.87 9.40 -4.12
N PHE A 703 5.50 8.52 -5.05
CA PHE A 703 4.15 7.97 -5.13
C PHE A 703 4.23 6.45 -5.24
N GLN A 704 3.40 5.74 -4.47
CA GLN A 704 3.00 4.40 -4.82
C GLN A 704 1.87 4.48 -5.84
N ILE A 705 1.99 3.70 -6.91
CA ILE A 705 0.86 3.40 -7.80
C ILE A 705 0.67 1.88 -7.80
N GLN A 706 -0.50 1.45 -7.35
CA GLN A 706 -0.95 0.08 -7.48
C GLN A 706 -1.80 -0.03 -8.76
N PHE A 707 -1.40 -0.94 -9.64
CA PHE A 707 -2.16 -1.33 -10.83
C PHE A 707 -3.00 -2.57 -10.50
N GLY A 708 -4.28 -2.53 -10.82
CA GLY A 708 -5.20 -3.65 -10.72
C GLY A 708 -5.15 -4.56 -11.94
N GLU A 709 -6.19 -5.37 -12.11
CA GLU A 709 -6.35 -6.21 -13.30
C GLU A 709 -6.76 -5.37 -14.53
N ARG A 710 -6.45 -5.89 -15.74
CA ARG A 710 -7.01 -5.34 -16.98
C ARG A 710 -8.45 -5.81 -17.15
N PHE A 711 -9.37 -4.87 -17.34
CA PHE A 711 -10.77 -5.12 -17.68
C PHE A 711 -11.10 -4.46 -19.02
N GLY A 712 -11.31 -5.26 -20.06
CA GLY A 712 -11.44 -4.76 -21.43
C GLY A 712 -10.18 -4.00 -21.88
N ASP A 713 -10.31 -2.70 -22.10
CA ASP A 713 -9.21 -1.81 -22.52
C ASP A 713 -8.83 -0.79 -21.44
N ALA A 714 -9.11 -1.11 -20.18
CA ALA A 714 -8.70 -0.30 -19.04
C ALA A 714 -7.97 -1.13 -17.97
N VAL A 715 -7.14 -0.45 -17.17
CA VAL A 715 -6.49 -1.00 -15.97
C VAL A 715 -6.83 -0.08 -14.79
N THR A 716 -7.28 -0.65 -13.67
CA THR A 716 -7.53 0.12 -12.44
C THR A 716 -6.22 0.64 -11.88
N ILE A 717 -6.21 1.88 -11.37
CA ILE A 717 -5.12 2.41 -10.55
C ILE A 717 -5.63 2.83 -9.18
N ALA A 718 -4.78 2.69 -8.16
CA ALA A 718 -4.87 3.41 -6.90
C ALA A 718 -3.55 4.14 -6.65
N VAL A 719 -3.61 5.44 -6.39
CA VAL A 719 -2.44 6.32 -6.24
C VAL A 719 -2.34 6.81 -4.80
N LEU A 720 -1.15 6.74 -4.21
CA LEU A 720 -0.85 7.20 -2.86
C LEU A 720 0.47 7.97 -2.85
N ALA A 721 0.49 9.18 -2.30
CA ALA A 721 1.69 9.95 -2.04
C ALA A 721 2.46 9.37 -0.85
N LEU A 722 3.79 9.45 -0.92
CA LEU A 722 4.70 8.95 0.10
C LEU A 722 5.82 9.98 0.36
N PRO A 723 6.33 10.06 1.61
CA PRO A 723 7.45 10.92 1.94
C PRO A 723 8.72 10.58 1.13
N PRO A 724 9.69 11.50 1.04
CA PRO A 724 10.99 11.25 0.45
C PRO A 724 11.62 9.93 0.92
N GLY A 725 12.24 9.18 -0.01
CA GLY A 725 12.84 7.88 0.30
C GLY A 725 13.97 8.05 1.31
N GLY A 726 13.95 7.27 2.39
CA GLY A 726 14.91 7.40 3.49
C GLY A 726 14.66 8.55 4.45
N LEU A 727 13.49 9.21 4.46
CA LEU A 727 13.13 10.22 5.48
C LEU A 727 12.78 9.57 6.84
N LEU A 728 13.78 8.97 7.49
CA LEU A 728 13.64 8.14 8.69
C LEU A 728 13.52 8.96 9.99
N THR A 729 12.63 9.96 10.03
CA THR A 729 12.44 10.86 11.18
C THR A 729 10.98 10.89 11.63
N THR A 730 10.72 11.18 12.91
CA THR A 730 9.36 11.33 13.45
C THR A 730 8.78 12.66 13.02
N LEU A 731 8.11 12.65 11.87
CA LEU A 731 7.33 13.79 11.37
C LEU A 731 6.22 14.19 12.38
N PRO A 732 5.91 15.49 12.50
CA PRO A 732 4.75 15.98 13.23
C PRO A 732 3.46 15.29 12.80
N GLN A 733 2.46 15.25 13.69
CA GLN A 733 1.11 14.88 13.28
C GLN A 733 0.42 16.08 12.64
N SER A 734 -0.20 15.88 11.48
CA SER A 734 -1.07 16.87 10.86
C SER A 734 -2.18 17.29 11.84
N PRO A 735 -2.55 18.58 11.95
CA PRO A 735 -3.62 19.04 12.85
C PRO A 735 -4.98 18.34 12.65
N ILE A 736 -5.21 17.71 11.48
CA ILE A 736 -6.40 16.91 11.20
C ILE A 736 -6.37 15.51 11.83
N ALA A 737 -5.20 14.95 12.17
CA ALA A 737 -5.08 13.61 12.77
C ALA A 737 -5.87 13.47 14.09
N ALA A 738 -6.03 14.58 14.83
CA ALA A 738 -6.85 14.64 16.05
C ALA A 738 -8.33 14.25 15.83
N ALA A 739 -8.86 14.39 14.61
CA ALA A 739 -10.23 13.99 14.27
C ALA A 739 -10.39 12.46 14.11
N PHE A 740 -9.33 11.75 13.72
CA PHE A 740 -9.38 10.35 13.29
C PHE A 740 -8.82 9.35 14.31
N LYS A 741 -8.27 9.82 15.44
CA LYS A 741 -7.67 9.04 16.56
C LYS A 741 -6.47 8.13 16.20
N SER A 742 -6.26 7.83 14.92
CA SER A 742 -5.07 7.20 14.35
C SER A 742 -4.15 8.26 13.71
N ARG A 743 -3.00 7.80 13.20
CA ARG A 743 -2.00 8.67 12.58
C ARG A 743 -2.39 9.03 11.14
N ILE A 744 -2.13 10.29 10.78
CA ILE A 744 -2.08 10.74 9.39
C ILE A 744 -0.72 11.45 9.24
N PRO A 745 0.29 10.81 8.62
CA PRO A 745 1.57 11.44 8.33
C PRO A 745 1.46 12.36 7.10
N ASP A 746 2.16 13.49 7.10
CA ASP A 746 2.29 14.33 5.90
C ASP A 746 2.98 13.53 4.78
N SER A 747 2.47 13.65 3.54
CA SER A 747 2.84 12.74 2.44
C SER A 747 3.91 13.32 1.51
N LEU A 748 3.71 14.50 0.93
CA LEU A 748 4.73 15.20 0.13
C LEU A 748 5.19 16.46 0.87
N MET A 749 6.49 16.69 0.95
CA MET A 749 7.08 17.79 1.71
C MET A 749 7.30 19.00 0.81
N GLY A 750 6.74 20.15 1.19
CA GLY A 750 6.84 21.40 0.43
C GLY A 750 7.98 22.30 0.87
N HIS A 751 8.22 23.33 0.05
CA HIS A 751 9.17 24.40 0.34
C HIS A 751 8.48 25.64 0.90
N ASN A 752 9.17 26.38 1.77
CA ASN A 752 8.65 27.64 2.31
C ASN A 752 8.79 28.75 1.25
N GLU A 753 7.71 29.48 0.98
CA GLU A 753 7.63 30.41 -0.16
C GLU A 753 6.98 31.75 0.26
N PRO A 754 7.36 32.88 -0.33
CA PRO A 754 6.64 34.14 -0.12
C PRO A 754 5.33 34.17 -0.90
N LEU A 755 4.26 34.68 -0.29
CA LEU A 755 2.99 35.01 -0.95
C LEU A 755 2.84 36.55 -1.00
N PRO A 756 3.26 37.21 -2.10
CA PRO A 756 3.21 38.67 -2.23
C PRO A 756 1.86 39.12 -2.84
N PHE A 757 0.98 39.69 -2.02
CA PHE A 757 -0.10 40.56 -2.51
C PHE A 757 0.44 41.97 -2.76
N PRO A 758 -0.18 42.78 -3.66
CA PRO A 758 0.31 44.12 -4.02
C PRO A 758 0.58 45.10 -2.87
N LYS A 759 0.00 44.87 -1.68
CA LYS A 759 0.23 45.70 -0.47
C LYS A 759 0.77 44.93 0.75
N ARG A 760 0.85 43.60 0.72
CA ARG A 760 1.24 42.76 1.87
C ARG A 760 1.89 41.45 1.41
N THR A 761 2.99 41.06 2.03
CA THR A 761 3.59 39.74 1.82
C THR A 761 3.34 38.86 3.04
N TYR A 762 3.00 37.59 2.80
CA TYR A 762 2.91 36.54 3.81
C TYR A 762 4.10 35.60 3.64
N SER A 763 4.63 35.08 4.76
CA SER A 763 5.48 33.89 4.73
C SER A 763 4.57 32.66 4.67
N VAL A 764 4.80 31.74 3.73
CA VAL A 764 4.06 30.48 3.62
C VAL A 764 4.98 29.35 4.06
N ASP A 765 4.83 28.95 5.32
CA ASP A 765 5.71 28.00 6.02
C ASP A 765 4.99 26.69 6.37
N ALA A 766 5.79 25.65 6.62
CA ALA A 766 5.34 24.30 6.94
C ALA A 766 4.38 23.74 5.87
N VAL A 767 4.79 23.89 4.61
CA VAL A 767 4.02 23.39 3.47
C VAL A 767 4.22 21.88 3.35
N ALA A 768 3.12 21.14 3.29
CA ALA A 768 3.12 19.76 2.82
C ALA A 768 1.80 19.48 2.08
N TYR A 769 1.73 18.31 1.45
CA TYR A 769 0.49 17.74 0.95
C TYR A 769 0.26 16.39 1.60
N LEU A 770 -0.95 16.17 2.11
CA LEU A 770 -1.41 14.87 2.60
C LEU A 770 -2.58 14.38 1.75
N ASP A 771 -2.56 13.10 1.38
CA ASP A 771 -3.72 12.44 0.79
C ASP A 771 -4.83 12.26 1.82
N ASP A 772 -6.06 12.21 1.33
CA ASP A 772 -7.21 11.79 2.12
C ASP A 772 -7.12 10.28 2.42
N PRO A 773 -7.11 9.86 3.70
CA PRO A 773 -6.94 8.46 4.05
C PRO A 773 -8.23 7.63 3.89
N LEU A 774 -9.39 8.26 3.66
CA LEU A 774 -10.70 7.60 3.55
C LEU A 774 -11.26 7.60 2.12
N ASP A 775 -11.03 8.65 1.32
CA ASP A 775 -11.44 8.73 -0.09
C ASP A 775 -10.22 8.56 -1.02
N VAL A 776 -9.74 7.32 -1.11
CA VAL A 776 -8.53 6.93 -1.86
C VAL A 776 -8.61 7.33 -3.33
N ALA A 777 -7.51 7.85 -3.88
CA ALA A 777 -7.41 8.28 -5.28
C ALA A 777 -7.38 7.08 -6.25
N VAL A 778 -8.57 6.57 -6.60
CA VAL A 778 -8.80 5.43 -7.48
C VAL A 778 -9.28 5.90 -8.86
N GLY A 779 -8.89 5.20 -9.92
CA GLY A 779 -9.29 5.51 -11.29
C GLY A 779 -9.06 4.36 -12.26
N SER A 780 -9.32 4.60 -13.54
CA SER A 780 -9.10 3.63 -14.63
C SER A 780 -8.29 4.27 -15.75
N VAL A 781 -7.16 3.68 -16.13
CA VAL A 781 -6.34 4.14 -17.25
C VAL A 781 -6.76 3.41 -18.52
N ASN A 782 -7.00 4.14 -19.61
CA ASN A 782 -7.26 3.54 -20.92
C ASN A 782 -5.92 3.08 -21.54
N VAL A 783 -5.77 1.78 -21.79
CA VAL A 783 -4.53 1.18 -22.30
C VAL A 783 -4.19 1.59 -23.73
N LYS A 784 -5.15 2.19 -24.47
CA LYS A 784 -4.96 2.70 -25.83
C LYS A 784 -4.43 4.14 -25.88
N THR A 785 -4.43 4.87 -24.75
CA THR A 785 -4.10 6.31 -24.70
C THR A 785 -3.20 6.71 -23.55
N GLY A 786 -3.02 5.86 -22.53
CA GLY A 786 -2.32 6.21 -21.29
C GLY A 786 -3.08 7.19 -20.39
N LYS A 787 -4.19 7.80 -20.85
CA LYS A 787 -4.99 8.77 -20.10
C LYS A 787 -5.94 8.05 -19.11
N VAL A 788 -6.15 8.64 -17.94
CA VAL A 788 -7.22 8.23 -17.02
C VAL A 788 -8.58 8.58 -17.61
N ILE A 789 -9.56 7.68 -17.46
CA ILE A 789 -10.93 7.84 -17.93
C ILE A 789 -11.66 8.84 -17.02
N GLY A 790 -12.02 9.99 -17.59
CA GLY A 790 -12.69 11.08 -16.89
C GLY A 790 -11.72 12.02 -16.18
N GLN A 791 -12.24 12.89 -15.30
CA GLN A 791 -11.40 13.70 -14.42
C GLN A 791 -11.04 12.89 -13.18
N PHE A 792 -9.75 12.57 -13.02
CA PHE A 792 -9.22 11.84 -11.87
C PHE A 792 -9.48 12.66 -10.60
N LEU A 793 -10.15 12.05 -9.62
CA LEU A 793 -10.36 12.65 -8.30
C LEU A 793 -9.13 12.38 -7.46
N ARG A 794 -8.61 13.41 -6.81
CA ARG A 794 -7.68 13.27 -5.69
C ARG A 794 -8.14 14.11 -4.52
N ARG A 795 -8.48 13.47 -3.41
CA ARG A 795 -8.75 14.18 -2.15
C ARG A 795 -7.50 14.32 -1.31
N GLY A 796 -7.42 15.40 -0.56
CA GLY A 796 -6.34 15.65 0.39
C GLY A 796 -6.34 17.07 0.91
N MET A 797 -5.26 17.48 1.55
CA MET A 797 -5.08 18.87 2.01
C MET A 797 -3.65 19.34 1.76
N ILE A 798 -3.52 20.60 1.33
CA ILE A 798 -2.25 21.33 1.35
C ILE A 798 -2.14 21.93 2.75
N THR A 799 -1.27 21.42 3.61
CA THR A 799 -0.95 22.09 4.89
C THR A 799 -0.15 23.35 4.61
N ALA A 800 -0.44 24.42 5.34
CA ALA A 800 0.33 25.66 5.34
C ALA A 800 -0.06 26.52 6.55
N ASN A 801 0.88 27.29 7.09
CA ASN A 801 0.66 28.20 8.22
C ASN A 801 -0.57 29.14 8.08
N TRP A 802 -0.83 29.69 6.89
CA TRP A 802 -1.95 30.59 6.62
C TRP A 802 -3.29 29.85 6.58
N LEU A 803 -3.35 28.63 6.04
CA LEU A 803 -4.58 27.83 6.02
C LEU A 803 -4.97 27.43 7.44
N LEU A 804 -3.98 27.03 8.24
CA LEU A 804 -4.15 26.76 9.66
C LEU A 804 -4.58 28.01 10.45
N ALA A 805 -4.17 29.21 10.03
CA ALA A 805 -4.67 30.47 10.60
C ALA A 805 -6.13 30.75 10.18
N MET A 806 -6.47 30.55 8.91
CA MET A 806 -7.83 30.69 8.40
C MET A 806 -8.80 29.77 9.17
N ILE A 807 -8.43 28.49 9.37
CA ILE A 807 -9.22 27.50 10.14
C ILE A 807 -9.43 27.92 11.61
N ARG A 808 -8.49 28.66 12.22
CA ARG A 808 -8.66 29.20 13.59
C ARG A 808 -9.56 30.44 13.64
N LEU A 809 -9.49 31.29 12.63
CA LEU A 809 -10.14 32.61 12.62
C LEU A 809 -11.56 32.57 12.04
N GLU A 810 -11.87 31.63 11.14
CA GLU A 810 -13.11 31.61 10.38
C GLU A 810 -13.84 30.27 10.50
N GLY A 811 -14.74 30.19 11.49
CA GLY A 811 -15.50 28.98 11.83
C GLY A 811 -16.51 28.51 10.77
N ARG A 812 -16.64 29.20 9.62
CA ARG A 812 -17.45 28.77 8.47
C ARG A 812 -16.70 27.89 7.46
N ILE A 813 -15.39 27.67 7.62
CA ILE A 813 -14.62 26.80 6.71
C ILE A 813 -15.11 25.35 6.83
N PRO A 814 -15.37 24.65 5.70
CA PRO A 814 -15.68 23.21 5.71
C PRO A 814 -14.57 22.40 6.37
N LYS A 815 -14.94 21.33 7.09
CA LYS A 815 -13.97 20.42 7.74
C LYS A 815 -13.48 19.31 6.81
N ASP A 816 -13.94 19.31 5.57
CA ASP A 816 -13.68 18.30 4.56
C ASP A 816 -12.35 18.57 3.82
N THR A 817 -11.70 17.51 3.36
CA THR A 817 -10.53 17.60 2.46
C THR A 817 -10.89 18.24 1.12
N PHE A 818 -9.93 18.88 0.47
CA PHE A 818 -10.09 19.45 -0.87
C PHE A 818 -10.21 18.33 -1.92
N ALA A 819 -11.24 18.40 -2.75
CA ALA A 819 -11.53 17.43 -3.81
C ALA A 819 -11.01 17.91 -5.17
N PHE A 820 -9.69 17.85 -5.37
CA PHE A 820 -9.05 18.24 -6.62
C PHE A 820 -9.49 17.31 -7.76
N ARG A 821 -9.72 17.88 -8.95
CA ARG A 821 -10.06 17.11 -10.16
C ARG A 821 -9.29 17.63 -11.37
N GLY A 822 -8.90 16.72 -12.25
CA GLY A 822 -8.20 17.07 -13.49
C GLY A 822 -7.77 15.86 -14.32
N PRO A 823 -7.09 16.09 -15.47
CA PRO A 823 -6.49 15.03 -16.25
C PRO A 823 -5.35 14.34 -15.48
N ALA A 824 -5.18 13.04 -15.73
CA ALA A 824 -4.02 12.26 -15.34
C ALA A 824 -3.60 11.34 -16.50
N SER A 825 -2.29 11.11 -16.67
CA SER A 825 -1.75 10.25 -17.74
C SER A 825 -0.57 9.39 -17.28
N PHE A 826 -0.33 8.33 -18.05
CA PHE A 826 0.88 7.54 -18.06
C PHE A 826 1.54 7.63 -19.43
N GLU A 827 2.81 8.02 -19.45
CA GLU A 827 3.59 8.26 -20.66
C GLU A 827 4.91 7.48 -20.62
N ARG A 828 5.48 7.23 -21.80
CA ARG A 828 6.85 6.74 -21.90
C ARG A 828 7.83 7.90 -21.71
N GLY A 829 8.75 7.75 -20.77
CA GLY A 829 9.87 8.66 -20.59
C GLY A 829 11.01 8.38 -21.59
N VAL A 830 11.95 9.31 -21.68
CA VAL A 830 13.04 9.33 -22.67
C VAL A 830 13.89 8.05 -22.78
N ASN A 831 13.99 7.26 -21.72
CA ASN A 831 14.72 5.99 -21.64
C ASN A 831 13.79 4.79 -21.41
N GLY A 832 12.51 4.90 -21.79
CA GLY A 832 11.50 3.84 -21.66
C GLY A 832 10.82 3.73 -20.29
N GLN A 833 11.25 4.52 -19.30
CA GLN A 833 10.70 4.53 -17.94
C GLN A 833 9.24 5.02 -17.90
N LEU A 834 8.46 4.57 -16.92
CA LEU A 834 7.04 4.93 -16.81
C LEU A 834 6.88 6.28 -16.09
N VAL A 835 6.27 7.27 -16.74
CA VAL A 835 6.01 8.61 -16.19
C VAL A 835 4.54 8.73 -15.84
N PHE A 836 4.22 9.22 -14.65
CA PHE A 836 2.87 9.57 -14.20
C PHE A 836 2.72 11.10 -14.14
N ARG A 837 1.58 11.61 -14.62
CA ARG A 837 1.22 13.04 -14.61
C ARG A 837 -0.16 13.28 -14.00
N TYR A 838 -0.34 14.44 -13.38
CA TYR A 838 -1.63 14.96 -12.91
C TYR A 838 -1.61 16.50 -12.83
N ASP A 839 -2.65 17.18 -13.33
CA ASP A 839 -2.91 18.61 -13.10
C ASP A 839 -4.33 18.79 -12.54
N GLY A 840 -4.46 18.75 -11.22
CA GLY A 840 -5.74 18.86 -10.51
C GLY A 840 -6.00 20.26 -10.02
N THR A 841 -7.17 20.81 -10.34
CA THR A 841 -7.60 22.15 -9.91
C THR A 841 -8.87 22.09 -9.06
N LEU A 842 -9.12 23.17 -8.31
CA LEU A 842 -10.31 23.38 -7.51
C LEU A 842 -10.63 24.89 -7.45
N HIS A 843 -11.91 25.24 -7.38
CA HIS A 843 -12.37 26.62 -7.18
C HIS A 843 -13.23 26.69 -5.91
N LEU A 844 -12.87 27.57 -4.98
CA LEU A 844 -13.53 27.75 -3.69
C LEU A 844 -13.97 29.21 -3.53
N PRO A 845 -15.23 29.55 -3.86
CA PRO A 845 -15.76 30.89 -3.63
C PRO A 845 -15.89 31.13 -2.12
N PHE A 846 -15.30 32.21 -1.62
CA PHE A 846 -15.42 32.62 -0.23
C PHE A 846 -16.66 33.50 -0.04
N PRO A 847 -17.56 33.17 0.91
CA PRO A 847 -18.72 34.00 1.23
C PRO A 847 -18.34 35.44 1.60
N GLU A 848 -19.14 36.41 1.17
CA GLU A 848 -19.02 37.79 1.63
C GLU A 848 -19.01 37.84 3.17
N GLY A 849 -18.11 38.66 3.73
CA GLY A 849 -17.93 38.74 5.17
C GLY A 849 -17.00 37.68 5.76
N PHE A 850 -16.27 36.88 4.97
CA PHE A 850 -15.24 35.94 5.46
C PHE A 850 -14.08 36.67 6.14
N THR A 851 -13.51 36.07 7.18
CA THR A 851 -12.30 36.57 7.85
C THR A 851 -11.07 35.93 7.23
N PHE A 852 -10.26 36.71 6.50
CA PHE A 852 -8.98 36.24 5.98
C PHE A 852 -7.84 36.66 6.93
N PRO A 853 -6.85 35.78 7.24
CA PRO A 853 -5.76 36.10 8.16
C PRO A 853 -4.93 37.31 7.70
N ALA A 854 -4.47 38.12 8.65
CA ALA A 854 -3.40 39.09 8.45
C ALA A 854 -2.04 38.37 8.36
N PRO A 855 -0.96 39.02 7.87
CA PRO A 855 0.38 38.42 7.83
C PRO A 855 0.95 37.99 9.19
N ASP A 856 0.38 38.45 10.30
CA ASP A 856 0.73 38.02 11.66
C ASP A 856 0.13 36.64 12.06
N LEU A 857 -0.78 36.08 11.25
CA LEU A 857 -1.48 34.79 11.46
C LEU A 857 -2.27 34.67 12.79
N THR A 858 -2.54 35.79 13.45
CA THR A 858 -3.27 35.92 14.72
C THR A 858 -4.51 36.80 14.63
N ASN A 859 -4.49 37.81 13.75
CA ASN A 859 -5.61 38.68 13.43
C ASN A 859 -6.12 38.38 12.01
N GLY A 860 -7.25 38.99 11.63
CA GLY A 860 -7.78 38.92 10.27
C GLY A 860 -8.56 40.17 9.89
N PHE A 861 -8.87 40.29 8.60
CA PHE A 861 -9.72 41.34 8.04
C PHE A 861 -10.85 40.72 7.19
N ILE A 862 -11.92 41.49 7.02
CA ILE A 862 -13.13 41.02 6.35
C ILE A 862 -13.00 41.21 4.84
N ILE A 863 -13.26 40.16 4.07
CA ILE A 863 -13.23 40.20 2.60
C ILE A 863 -14.63 40.45 2.00
N GLY A 864 -14.66 41.20 0.92
CA GLY A 864 -15.87 41.55 0.18
C GLY A 864 -16.39 40.44 -0.74
N PRO A 865 -17.49 40.70 -1.46
CA PRO A 865 -18.11 39.75 -2.38
C PRO A 865 -17.22 39.44 -3.58
N ASN A 866 -17.51 38.31 -4.23
CA ASN A 866 -16.73 37.72 -5.34
C ASN A 866 -15.29 37.35 -4.96
N SER A 867 -15.01 37.17 -3.66
CA SER A 867 -13.72 36.63 -3.21
C SER A 867 -13.64 35.12 -3.49
N ALA A 868 -12.48 34.62 -3.90
CA ALA A 868 -12.24 33.19 -4.13
C ALA A 868 -10.79 32.76 -3.83
N LEU A 869 -10.65 31.45 -3.59
CA LEU A 869 -9.40 30.72 -3.53
C LEU A 869 -9.43 29.63 -4.61
N ASP A 870 -8.35 29.48 -5.37
CA ASP A 870 -8.23 28.51 -6.46
C ASP A 870 -7.01 27.59 -6.22
N PRO A 871 -7.16 26.50 -5.44
CA PRO A 871 -6.08 25.56 -5.16
C PRO A 871 -5.72 24.68 -6.37
N PHE A 872 -4.44 24.34 -6.52
CA PHE A 872 -3.96 23.37 -7.51
C PHE A 872 -2.95 22.35 -6.96
N LEU A 873 -2.94 21.17 -7.57
CA LEU A 873 -1.95 20.09 -7.40
C LEU A 873 -1.42 19.67 -8.76
N ARG A 874 -0.11 19.75 -8.96
CA ARG A 874 0.57 19.44 -10.22
C ARG A 874 1.67 18.43 -9.96
N PHE A 875 1.53 17.21 -10.46
CA PHE A 875 2.46 16.12 -10.15
C PHE A 875 3.06 15.53 -11.42
N GLN A 876 4.39 15.47 -11.47
CA GLN A 876 5.17 14.64 -12.39
C GLN A 876 6.05 13.69 -11.57
N ALA A 877 5.88 12.38 -11.75
CA ALA A 877 6.67 11.37 -11.06
C ALA A 877 7.05 10.22 -11.99
N MET A 878 8.14 9.52 -11.69
CA MET A 878 8.75 8.56 -12.61
C MET A 878 9.16 7.27 -11.91
N SER A 879 8.81 6.13 -12.50
CA SER A 879 9.22 4.80 -12.04
C SER A 879 10.42 4.31 -12.87
N VAL A 880 11.62 4.52 -12.33
CA VAL A 880 12.88 3.98 -12.88
C VAL A 880 13.16 2.63 -12.21
N PRO A 881 13.40 1.55 -12.98
CA PRO A 881 13.65 0.23 -12.43
C PRO A 881 15.12 0.05 -11.99
N GLY A 882 15.32 -0.55 -10.82
CA GLY A 882 16.63 -0.91 -10.27
C GLY A 882 17.36 0.22 -9.53
N SER A 883 18.37 -0.15 -8.75
CA SER A 883 19.27 0.79 -8.06
C SER A 883 20.18 1.57 -9.04
N PRO A 884 20.58 2.82 -8.76
CA PRO A 884 21.43 3.62 -9.66
C PRO A 884 22.80 2.99 -9.99
N HIS A 885 23.28 3.18 -11.22
CA HIS A 885 24.52 2.58 -11.73
C HIS A 885 25.62 3.59 -12.15
N VAL A 886 25.32 4.89 -12.18
CA VAL A 886 26.28 5.97 -12.48
C VAL A 886 26.38 6.91 -11.29
N ALA A 887 27.59 7.11 -10.78
CA ALA A 887 27.90 8.06 -9.70
C ALA A 887 27.59 9.51 -10.10
N LYS A 888 27.20 10.34 -9.12
CA LYS A 888 26.84 11.74 -9.35
C LYS A 888 27.44 12.65 -8.29
N SER A 889 28.17 13.66 -8.73
CA SER A 889 28.72 14.72 -7.89
C SER A 889 28.43 16.10 -8.47
N GLY A 890 28.51 17.12 -7.62
CA GLY A 890 28.25 18.50 -8.00
C GLY A 890 28.16 19.43 -6.79
N GLY A 891 27.81 20.69 -7.03
CA GLY A 891 27.66 21.68 -5.98
C GLY A 891 27.57 23.10 -6.53
N ALA A 892 27.19 24.04 -5.66
CA ALA A 892 27.19 25.46 -5.95
C ALA A 892 27.36 26.29 -4.67
N ALA A 893 28.00 27.45 -4.81
CA ALA A 893 28.20 28.42 -3.74
C ALA A 893 27.27 29.62 -3.91
N ARG A 894 26.82 30.19 -2.78
CA ARG A 894 25.99 31.40 -2.65
C ARG A 894 24.77 31.42 -3.59
N VAL A 895 24.02 30.32 -3.59
CA VAL A 895 22.76 30.16 -4.31
C VAL A 895 21.64 30.87 -3.54
N ALA A 896 20.82 31.66 -4.24
CA ALA A 896 19.61 32.23 -3.68
C ALA A 896 18.46 31.21 -3.71
N ALA A 897 17.83 30.99 -2.55
CA ALA A 897 16.63 30.19 -2.40
C ALA A 897 15.37 30.97 -2.82
N SER A 898 14.28 30.26 -3.10
CA SER A 898 12.99 30.88 -3.41
C SER A 898 12.37 31.65 -2.23
N SER A 899 12.62 31.19 -1.01
CA SER A 899 12.34 31.87 0.26
C SER A 899 13.11 33.19 0.46
N GLY A 900 14.22 33.38 -0.26
CA GLY A 900 15.16 34.49 -0.09
C GLY A 900 16.39 34.16 0.76
N ASP A 901 16.50 32.94 1.30
CA ASP A 901 17.72 32.45 1.96
C ASP A 901 18.91 32.40 1.00
N GLU A 902 20.13 32.57 1.51
CA GLU A 902 21.36 32.27 0.76
C GLU A 902 21.95 30.96 1.27
N PHE A 903 22.29 30.04 0.36
CA PHE A 903 22.85 28.74 0.71
C PHE A 903 24.00 28.29 -0.18
N SER A 904 24.64 27.18 0.18
CA SER A 904 25.67 26.51 -0.61
C SER A 904 25.62 25.03 -0.34
N TYR A 905 25.97 24.22 -1.33
CA TYR A 905 25.96 22.77 -1.19
C TYR A 905 27.04 22.12 -2.06
N SER A 906 27.51 20.94 -1.64
CA SER A 906 28.31 20.02 -2.44
C SER A 906 27.90 18.60 -2.15
N TYR A 907 27.97 17.72 -3.15
CA TYR A 907 27.67 16.30 -3.03
C TYR A 907 28.60 15.44 -3.89
N ASP A 908 28.84 14.22 -3.42
CA ASP A 908 29.42 13.12 -4.19
C ASP A 908 28.72 11.83 -3.76
N ILE A 909 27.88 11.27 -4.63
CA ILE A 909 27.11 10.05 -4.40
C ILE A 909 27.66 8.96 -5.33
N PRO A 910 28.50 8.04 -4.82
CA PRO A 910 29.05 6.93 -5.59
C PRO A 910 27.99 5.85 -5.85
N THR A 911 28.25 5.00 -6.84
CA THR A 911 27.45 3.80 -7.11
C THR A 911 28.28 2.55 -6.85
N GLY A 912 27.88 1.77 -5.83
CA GLY A 912 28.67 0.67 -5.29
C GLY A 912 29.57 1.11 -4.12
N ALA A 913 30.77 0.55 -4.03
CA ALA A 913 31.67 0.77 -2.90
C ALA A 913 32.38 2.14 -2.96
N GLY A 914 31.93 3.09 -2.13
CA GLY A 914 32.57 4.38 -1.91
C GLY A 914 31.99 5.13 -0.71
N SER A 915 32.67 6.18 -0.26
CA SER A 915 32.18 7.08 0.78
C SER A 915 31.33 8.19 0.17
N ALA A 916 30.01 8.13 0.34
CA ALA A 916 29.12 9.21 -0.09
C ALA A 916 29.31 10.45 0.79
N SER A 917 29.29 11.65 0.19
CA SER A 917 29.41 12.92 0.90
C SER A 917 28.32 13.91 0.48
N PHE A 918 27.87 14.72 1.44
CA PHE A 918 27.00 15.87 1.21
C PHE A 918 27.23 16.89 2.32
N GLU A 919 27.58 18.11 1.93
CA GLU A 919 27.68 19.27 2.82
C GLU A 919 26.73 20.36 2.34
N TYR A 920 26.00 20.98 3.27
CA TYR A 920 25.01 22.02 2.99
C TYR A 920 25.11 23.14 4.02
N THR A 921 25.46 24.34 3.57
CA THR A 921 25.52 25.54 4.41
C THR A 921 24.35 26.46 4.10
N ASN A 922 23.56 26.78 5.11
CA ASN A 922 22.60 27.87 5.06
C ASN A 922 23.28 29.12 5.67
N HIS A 923 23.57 30.13 4.84
CA HIS A 923 24.31 31.32 5.27
C HIS A 923 23.44 32.25 6.11
N THR A 924 22.14 32.35 5.83
CA THR A 924 21.18 33.10 6.67
C THR A 924 21.18 32.59 8.12
N LYS A 925 21.21 31.27 8.30
CA LYS A 925 21.29 30.59 9.62
C LYS A 925 22.73 30.44 10.14
N SER A 926 23.74 30.77 9.33
CA SER A 926 25.17 30.60 9.65
C SER A 926 25.54 29.19 10.14
N ALA A 927 24.93 28.16 9.53
CA ALA A 927 25.08 26.76 9.95
C ALA A 927 25.29 25.82 8.77
N THR A 928 26.09 24.77 8.98
CA THR A 928 26.45 23.76 7.97
C THR A 928 26.05 22.36 8.40
N PHE A 929 25.15 21.72 7.67
CA PHE A 929 24.83 20.30 7.78
C PHE A 929 25.90 19.46 7.07
N ARG A 930 26.28 18.33 7.69
CA ARG A 930 27.19 17.34 7.10
C ARG A 930 26.57 15.94 7.19
N MET A 931 26.39 15.29 6.04
CA MET A 931 25.98 13.89 5.97
C MET A 931 27.10 12.99 6.50
N GLN A 932 26.71 12.07 7.37
CA GLN A 932 27.55 11.02 7.95
C GLN A 932 27.21 9.64 7.35
N GLY A 933 25.96 9.41 6.96
CA GLY A 933 25.52 8.13 6.38
C GLY A 933 24.45 8.29 5.31
N LEU A 934 24.62 7.63 4.17
CA LEU A 934 23.67 7.64 3.06
C LEU A 934 22.53 6.64 3.33
N LEU A 935 21.28 7.13 3.32
CA LEU A 935 20.10 6.34 3.65
C LEU A 935 19.42 5.72 2.43
N TRP A 936 19.26 6.47 1.36
CA TRP A 936 18.55 6.06 0.14
C TRP A 936 19.00 6.90 -1.06
N VAL A 937 18.92 6.34 -2.27
CA VAL A 937 19.18 7.03 -3.55
C VAL A 937 18.16 6.58 -4.59
N GLY A 938 17.68 7.52 -5.40
CA GLY A 938 16.96 7.26 -6.66
C GLY A 938 17.38 8.27 -7.72
N CYS A 939 17.35 7.89 -8.99
CA CYS A 939 17.74 8.76 -10.10
C CYS A 939 16.64 8.84 -11.16
N LEU A 940 16.58 9.96 -11.88
CA LEU A 940 15.55 10.29 -12.86
C LEU A 940 16.19 10.95 -14.11
N ASN A 941 15.43 10.97 -15.20
CA ASN A 941 15.73 11.71 -16.42
C ASN A 941 14.65 12.78 -16.65
N SER A 942 15.03 14.04 -16.74
CA SER A 942 14.10 15.13 -17.07
C SER A 942 13.42 14.96 -18.43
N ARG A 943 12.33 15.69 -18.69
CA ARG A 943 11.55 15.63 -19.95
C ARG A 943 12.39 15.88 -21.22
N THR A 944 13.56 16.53 -21.10
CA THR A 944 14.50 16.77 -22.21
C THR A 944 15.89 16.21 -21.93
N SER A 945 16.00 15.14 -21.14
CA SER A 945 17.28 14.49 -20.87
C SER A 945 17.89 13.93 -22.15
N SER A 946 19.18 14.21 -22.37
CA SER A 946 20.02 13.56 -23.38
C SER A 946 20.92 12.46 -22.80
N ALA A 947 20.76 12.14 -21.52
CA ALA A 947 21.50 11.07 -20.86
C ALA A 947 21.04 9.69 -21.37
N ALA A 948 22.01 8.85 -21.73
CA ALA A 948 21.77 7.51 -22.27
C ALA A 948 21.05 6.60 -21.25
N ALA A 949 20.44 5.51 -21.72
CA ALA A 949 19.77 4.55 -20.86
C ALA A 949 20.73 3.99 -19.79
N GLY A 950 20.34 4.13 -18.51
CA GLY A 950 21.18 3.81 -17.34
C GLY A 950 21.94 5.00 -16.76
N ASP A 951 21.95 6.16 -17.43
CA ASP A 951 22.47 7.43 -16.93
C ASP A 951 21.36 8.49 -16.74
N TYR A 952 21.64 9.49 -15.90
CA TYR A 952 20.64 10.34 -15.26
C TYR A 952 21.09 11.81 -15.18
N ASP A 953 20.18 12.75 -15.47
CA ASP A 953 20.42 14.18 -15.24
C ASP A 953 19.96 14.66 -13.85
N THR A 954 19.16 13.84 -13.16
CA THR A 954 18.53 14.19 -11.89
C THR A 954 18.80 13.11 -10.85
N ILE A 955 19.42 13.46 -9.72
CA ILE A 955 19.62 12.57 -8.57
C ILE A 955 18.77 13.03 -7.39
N THR A 956 18.19 12.06 -6.68
CA THR A 956 17.49 12.23 -5.41
C THR A 956 18.15 11.34 -4.36
N PHE A 957 18.43 11.85 -3.17
CA PHE A 957 18.99 11.04 -2.08
C PHE A 957 18.53 11.53 -0.72
N SER A 958 18.61 10.67 0.29
CA SER A 958 18.49 11.07 1.70
C SER A 958 19.69 10.63 2.50
N GLY A 959 20.08 11.46 3.47
CA GLY A 959 21.30 11.30 4.27
C GLY A 959 21.09 11.65 5.72
N TYR A 960 21.62 10.82 6.61
CA TYR A 960 21.70 11.05 8.05
C TYR A 960 22.93 11.89 8.37
N GLY A 961 22.82 12.88 9.25
CA GLY A 961 23.93 13.76 9.61
C GLY A 961 23.63 14.71 10.76
N THR A 962 24.52 15.69 10.96
CA THR A 962 24.44 16.68 12.05
C THR A 962 24.77 18.09 11.53
N TRP A 963 24.47 19.13 12.30
CA TRP A 963 24.88 20.52 11.99
C TRP A 963 26.20 20.88 12.66
N SER A 964 26.84 21.95 12.17
CA SER A 964 27.97 22.61 12.84
C SER A 964 27.59 23.29 14.15
N THR A 965 26.29 23.51 14.39
CA THR A 965 25.71 24.18 15.56
C THR A 965 24.86 23.26 16.44
N ASP A 966 24.54 22.05 15.96
CA ASP A 966 23.73 21.06 16.67
C ASP A 966 24.25 19.65 16.39
N ALA A 967 24.61 18.94 17.46
CA ALA A 967 25.08 17.56 17.42
C ALA A 967 23.93 16.53 17.37
N SER A 968 22.68 17.00 17.44
CA SER A 968 21.48 16.19 17.20
C SER A 968 21.49 15.58 15.81
N ALA A 969 20.80 14.44 15.68
CA ALA A 969 20.68 13.72 14.43
C ALA A 969 19.55 14.30 13.55
N HIS A 970 19.88 14.62 12.32
CA HIS A 970 18.93 15.15 11.33
C HIS A 970 18.97 14.32 10.04
N VAL A 971 17.86 14.30 9.31
CA VAL A 971 17.77 13.64 8.00
C VAL A 971 17.60 14.69 6.91
N ALA A 972 18.61 14.79 6.04
CA ALA A 972 18.50 15.51 4.78
C ALA A 972 17.76 14.66 3.75
N SER A 973 16.87 15.29 2.97
CA SER A 973 16.34 14.79 1.70
C SER A 973 16.61 15.82 0.61
N VAL A 974 17.27 15.39 -0.45
CA VAL A 974 17.89 16.24 -1.47
C VAL A 974 17.47 15.78 -2.86
N GLN A 975 17.16 16.73 -3.75
CA GLN A 975 17.12 16.48 -5.20
C GLN A 975 17.94 17.53 -5.94
N VAL A 976 18.76 17.10 -6.89
CA VAL A 976 19.50 17.96 -7.81
C VAL A 976 19.25 17.50 -9.25
N SER A 977 18.63 18.39 -10.05
CA SER A 977 18.55 18.29 -11.50
C SER A 977 19.64 19.15 -12.12
N THR A 978 20.49 18.52 -12.93
CA THR A 978 21.51 19.15 -13.78
C THR A 978 21.03 19.34 -15.23
N SER A 979 19.74 19.08 -15.49
CA SER A 979 19.13 19.27 -16.81
C SER A 979 19.32 20.70 -17.31
N PRO A 980 19.88 20.92 -18.52
CA PRO A 980 20.14 22.28 -19.03
C PRO A 980 18.88 23.15 -19.22
N ARG A 981 17.70 22.52 -19.38
CA ARG A 981 16.41 23.22 -19.47
C ARG A 981 15.67 23.29 -18.15
N PHE A 982 15.84 22.28 -17.28
CA PHE A 982 15.11 22.15 -16.02
C PHE A 982 16.07 22.08 -14.80
N PRO A 983 17.03 23.02 -14.65
CA PRO A 983 17.98 22.98 -13.54
C PRO A 983 17.25 23.27 -12.24
N TYR A 984 17.46 22.43 -11.22
CA TYR A 984 16.72 22.56 -9.97
C TYR A 984 17.46 21.94 -8.78
N VAL A 985 17.36 22.58 -7.62
CA VAL A 985 17.87 22.07 -6.33
C VAL A 985 16.74 22.14 -5.30
N SER A 986 16.62 21.09 -4.50
CA SER A 986 15.73 20.96 -3.34
C SER A 986 16.56 20.39 -2.20
N ILE A 987 16.56 21.03 -1.03
CA ILE A 987 17.22 20.55 0.20
C ILE A 987 16.25 20.76 1.37
N LEU A 988 15.76 19.64 1.90
CA LEU A 988 14.89 19.58 3.07
C LEU A 988 15.62 18.87 4.21
N ILE A 989 15.74 19.52 5.37
CA ILE A 989 16.28 18.91 6.59
C ILE A 989 15.10 18.65 7.54
N ASP A 990 14.93 17.38 7.93
CA ASP A 990 13.81 16.85 8.70
C ASP A 990 12.45 17.14 8.06
N GLY A 991 12.32 16.82 6.77
CA GLY A 991 11.12 17.11 5.98
C GLY A 991 10.87 18.60 5.73
N GLY A 992 11.85 19.47 6.04
CA GLY A 992 11.75 20.93 5.91
C GLY A 992 11.51 21.66 7.24
N VAL A 993 11.37 20.94 8.36
CA VAL A 993 11.16 21.54 9.69
C VAL A 993 12.41 22.31 10.17
N THR A 994 13.61 21.77 9.95
CA THR A 994 14.86 22.34 10.47
C THR A 994 15.50 23.32 9.47
N SER A 995 15.49 22.97 8.19
CA SER A 995 15.90 23.88 7.09
C SER A 995 15.24 23.43 5.79
N ASN A 996 14.92 24.40 4.94
CA ASN A 996 14.11 24.20 3.75
C ASN A 996 14.51 25.22 2.68
N VAL A 997 15.18 24.78 1.62
CA VAL A 997 15.61 25.66 0.52
C VAL A 997 15.53 24.98 -0.85
N ASN A 998 15.21 25.78 -1.86
CA ASN A 998 15.14 25.39 -3.26
C ASN A 998 15.50 26.54 -4.18
N THR A 999 16.03 26.24 -5.36
CA THR A 999 16.20 27.22 -6.45
C THR A 999 14.85 27.63 -7.04
N ARG A 1000 14.71 28.88 -7.48
CA ARG A 1000 13.58 29.27 -8.36
C ARG A 1000 13.80 28.74 -9.79
N PRO A 1001 12.80 28.10 -10.41
CA PRO A 1001 12.81 27.78 -11.85
C PRO A 1001 12.96 29.05 -12.71
N ALA A 1002 13.71 28.95 -13.81
CA ALA A 1002 13.95 30.09 -14.70
C ALA A 1002 12.71 30.51 -15.51
N ASN A 1003 11.82 29.55 -15.82
CA ASN A 1003 10.50 29.77 -16.38
C ASN A 1003 9.46 28.99 -15.54
N ILE A 1004 8.35 29.64 -15.20
CA ILE A 1004 7.29 29.05 -14.38
C ILE A 1004 6.39 28.09 -15.19
N GLU A 1005 6.35 28.22 -16.52
CA GLU A 1005 5.60 27.31 -17.40
C GLU A 1005 6.29 25.95 -17.57
N ASP A 1006 7.63 25.93 -17.58
CA ASP A 1006 8.43 24.70 -17.67
C ASP A 1006 8.27 23.76 -16.46
N THR A 1007 7.68 24.25 -15.35
CA THR A 1007 7.29 23.44 -14.19
C THR A 1007 5.93 22.76 -14.31
N MET A 1008 5.19 22.98 -15.39
CA MET A 1008 3.94 22.24 -15.63
C MET A 1008 4.23 20.73 -15.75
N PRO A 1009 3.37 19.88 -15.16
CA PRO A 1009 3.55 18.44 -15.17
C PRO A 1009 3.32 17.85 -16.55
#